data_AF-A0A447T9W1-F1
#
_entry.id   AF-A0A447T9W1-F1
#
_cell.length_a   1.000
_cell.length_b   1.000
_cell.length_c   1.000
_cell.angle_alpha   90.00
_cell.angle_beta   90.00
_cell.angle_gamma   90.00
#
_symmetry.space_group_name_H-M   'P 1'
#
loop_
_entity.id
_entity.type
_entity.pdbx_description
1 polymer ?
#
loop_
_entity_poly.entity_id
_entity_poly.type
_entity_poly.pdbx_seq_one_letter_code
_entity_poly.pdbx_strand_id
1 'polypeptide(L)'
;MSSLFIDGKWLAGEGEPLAKTNPADNAPLWQGRAASAAQVDAAVRAARAAFPAWARMGLEERAKVVRRFGERLTERKAELARVIAQETGKPLWEATTEVTTMVGKIDISLKALAERTGERAAAMGDAQAVLRHKPHGVVAVFGPYNFPGHLPNGHIVPALLAGNAVIFKPSELTPWTAEETVKLWAEAGLPAGVIGLVQGAKDTGVALAGHEGLDGLFFTGSSATGALLHKQFSGRPDKILALEMGGNNPLIVGEVADVDGAVHHVIQSAFVSAGQRCTCARRLLVPQGEWGDAFVARLVEVAGKLRVGKFDAEPAPFLGAVISNAAADALLKAQDDLVAAGGTPLLAMRRLEEGAAMLTPGIIDTTAAVRPDEEFFGPLLQVIRYADFDQAIAIANDTRFGLAGGVLSDSRELYDRYWLESRAGVVNWNKPLTGASSAAPFGGIGASGNHRPSAYYAADYCAYPVASLECDSLALPASCRPASCCEGKTMNAYEVNFDGLVGPTHNYSGLSFGNVASTSNVSAASNPKLAAKQGLQKMKALHDLGFKQGVLAPQERPDVASLRRLGFGGSDAEVIARAAKEAPTILAAATSASCMWTANAATVSPSADTADGRVHFTPANLNNKFHRSIEHPTTRRVLRAMFADETRFAVHEALPAQMHFGDEGAANHTRFCADYGRPGVEFFVFGAAAFDMRYPKPAKFPARQTLEASQAVARLHGLSEAGVVYAQQDPDTIDAGVFHNDVISVGNGEVLFHHQQAFLNQADVLDEIARKLAARGGRFTAIEVPRAEVTVEEAVKSYLFNSQLLSKPGGKMLIVVPEECRNSERVWGYLQKLAASGGPIDEVRVFDLKQSMQNGGGPACLRLRVALNQAELAAVNPKVLMSDALFASLNGWVDRHYRDRLAPEDLADPQLLIECRGALDELTGILGLGSVYPFQLA
;
A
#
# COMPACT_ATOMS: atom_id res chain seq x y z
N MET A 1 40.40 -6.40 -18.87
CA MET A 1 40.22 -4.94 -18.83
C MET A 1 38.99 -4.62 -18.00
N SER A 2 39.02 -3.53 -17.22
CA SER A 2 37.84 -3.06 -16.48
C SER A 2 36.88 -2.36 -17.45
N SER A 3 35.67 -2.91 -17.61
CA SER A 3 34.68 -2.50 -18.63
C SER A 3 33.30 -2.22 -18.05
N LEU A 4 33.10 -2.47 -16.75
CA LEU A 4 31.89 -2.14 -16.01
C LEU A 4 32.14 -0.89 -15.18
N PHE A 5 31.12 -0.05 -14.99
CA PHE A 5 31.18 1.10 -14.10
C PHE A 5 30.14 0.93 -13.00
N ILE A 6 30.59 0.68 -11.77
CA ILE A 6 29.71 0.40 -10.63
C ILE A 6 30.19 1.23 -9.45
N ASP A 7 29.27 1.99 -8.85
CA ASP A 7 29.56 2.82 -7.66
C ASP A 7 30.77 3.75 -7.84
N GLY A 8 30.88 4.38 -9.01
CA GLY A 8 31.99 5.29 -9.33
C GLY A 8 33.32 4.61 -9.69
N LYS A 9 33.35 3.28 -9.82
CA LYS A 9 34.58 2.50 -10.06
C LYS A 9 34.50 1.66 -11.32
N TRP A 10 35.63 1.58 -12.04
CA TRP A 10 35.79 0.70 -13.19
C TRP A 10 36.20 -0.71 -12.74
N LEU A 11 35.35 -1.70 -13.02
CA LEU A 11 35.53 -3.11 -12.62
C LEU A 11 35.61 -4.02 -13.85
N ALA A 12 36.30 -5.15 -13.71
CA ALA A 12 36.29 -6.21 -14.71
C ALA A 12 34.99 -7.02 -14.63
N GLY A 13 34.41 -7.38 -15.78
CA GLY A 13 33.24 -8.26 -15.82
C GLY A 13 33.59 -9.71 -15.45
N GLU A 14 32.63 -10.39 -14.86
CA GLU A 14 32.75 -11.79 -14.42
C GLU A 14 32.02 -12.77 -15.35
N GLY A 15 31.12 -12.29 -16.21
CA GLY A 15 30.39 -13.08 -17.19
C GLY A 15 31.20 -13.40 -18.46
N GLU A 16 30.50 -13.84 -19.51
CA GLU A 16 31.10 -14.29 -20.77
C GLU A 16 32.01 -13.24 -21.43
N PRO A 17 33.09 -13.66 -22.12
CA PRO A 17 33.94 -12.76 -22.87
C PRO A 17 33.15 -12.09 -24.01
N LEU A 18 33.40 -10.80 -24.21
CA LEU A 18 32.81 -10.00 -25.28
C LEU A 18 33.93 -9.41 -26.14
N ALA A 19 33.71 -9.39 -27.45
CA ALA A 19 34.60 -8.77 -28.40
C ALA A 19 33.79 -8.04 -29.46
N LYS A 20 34.30 -6.89 -29.90
CA LYS A 20 33.72 -6.09 -30.96
C LYS A 20 34.78 -5.82 -32.02
N THR A 21 34.42 -6.09 -33.26
CA THR A 21 35.22 -5.79 -34.46
C THR A 21 34.60 -4.67 -35.28
N ASN A 22 35.44 -3.97 -36.03
CA ASN A 22 35.02 -2.96 -37.01
C ASN A 22 34.24 -3.66 -38.15
N PRO A 23 32.99 -3.25 -38.45
CA PRO A 23 32.19 -3.89 -39.49
C PRO A 23 32.75 -3.73 -40.90
N ALA A 24 33.65 -2.76 -41.15
CA ALA A 24 34.19 -2.51 -42.49
C ALA A 24 35.41 -3.36 -42.86
N ASP A 25 36.20 -3.82 -41.88
CA ASP A 25 37.44 -4.57 -42.12
C ASP A 25 37.71 -5.69 -41.10
N ASN A 26 36.76 -5.94 -40.20
CA ASN A 26 36.80 -6.94 -39.13
C ASN A 26 37.97 -6.79 -38.13
N ALA A 27 38.64 -5.63 -38.11
CA ALA A 27 39.70 -5.35 -37.14
C ALA A 27 39.14 -5.32 -35.70
N PRO A 28 39.83 -5.89 -34.70
CA PRO A 28 39.38 -5.84 -33.31
C PRO A 28 39.41 -4.40 -32.77
N LEU A 29 38.31 -3.95 -32.20
CA LEU A 29 38.16 -2.60 -31.63
C LEU A 29 38.10 -2.61 -30.10
N TRP A 30 37.35 -3.54 -29.53
CA TRP A 30 37.10 -3.59 -28.09
C TRP A 30 36.98 -5.02 -27.57
N GLN A 31 37.46 -5.26 -26.36
CA GLN A 31 37.34 -6.54 -25.66
C GLN A 31 37.05 -6.31 -24.17
N GLY A 32 36.18 -7.14 -23.62
CA GLY A 32 35.79 -7.09 -22.22
C GLY A 32 35.11 -8.37 -21.77
N ARG A 33 34.46 -8.30 -20.61
CA ARG A 33 33.64 -9.40 -20.09
C ARG A 33 32.28 -8.85 -19.72
N ALA A 34 31.24 -9.63 -19.96
CA ALA A 34 29.88 -9.27 -19.57
C ALA A 34 29.77 -9.15 -18.04
N ALA A 35 28.80 -8.36 -17.58
CA ALA A 35 28.42 -8.34 -16.18
C ALA A 35 27.68 -9.64 -15.84
N SER A 36 28.14 -10.31 -14.79
CA SER A 36 27.42 -11.44 -14.19
C SER A 36 26.12 -10.96 -13.54
N ALA A 37 25.19 -11.87 -13.24
CA ALA A 37 23.97 -11.52 -12.51
C ALA A 37 24.27 -10.85 -11.14
N ALA A 38 25.34 -11.28 -10.47
CA ALA A 38 25.79 -10.68 -9.21
C ALA A 38 26.31 -9.24 -9.40
N GLN A 39 27.02 -8.96 -10.49
CA GLN A 39 27.48 -7.61 -10.81
C GLN A 39 26.33 -6.69 -11.25
N VAL A 40 25.31 -7.23 -11.93
CA VAL A 40 24.06 -6.50 -12.21
C VAL A 40 23.36 -6.10 -10.92
N ASP A 41 23.20 -7.04 -9.98
CA ASP A 41 22.61 -6.78 -8.66
C ASP A 41 23.43 -5.76 -7.85
N ALA A 42 24.77 -5.86 -7.87
CA ALA A 42 25.65 -4.86 -7.26
C ALA A 42 25.45 -3.46 -7.85
N ALA A 43 25.31 -3.35 -9.18
CA ALA A 43 25.03 -2.08 -9.86
C ALA A 43 23.68 -1.49 -9.42
N VAL A 44 22.61 -2.29 -9.40
CA VAL A 44 21.27 -1.85 -8.99
C VAL A 44 21.25 -1.42 -7.51
N ARG A 45 21.92 -2.16 -6.62
CA ARG A 45 22.04 -1.77 -5.20
C ARG A 45 22.77 -0.43 -5.03
N ALA A 46 23.86 -0.22 -5.77
CA ALA A 46 24.60 1.05 -5.73
C ALA A 46 23.72 2.23 -6.20
N ALA A 47 22.99 2.05 -7.30
CA ALA A 47 22.04 3.05 -7.78
C ALA A 47 20.91 3.33 -6.78
N ARG A 48 20.38 2.29 -6.14
CA ARG A 48 19.35 2.44 -5.10
C ARG A 48 19.86 3.21 -3.89
N ALA A 49 21.10 2.99 -3.48
CA ALA A 49 21.72 3.70 -2.37
C ALA A 49 22.00 5.18 -2.73
N ALA A 50 22.39 5.48 -3.97
CA ALA A 50 22.68 6.83 -4.43
C ALA A 50 21.42 7.67 -4.70
N PHE A 51 20.31 7.02 -5.09
CA PHE A 51 19.08 7.68 -5.53
C PHE A 51 18.54 8.75 -4.56
N PRO A 52 18.39 8.50 -3.23
CA PRO A 52 17.80 9.49 -2.34
C PRO A 52 18.59 10.80 -2.26
N ALA A 53 19.92 10.73 -2.31
CA ALA A 53 20.77 11.93 -2.30
C ALA A 53 20.64 12.71 -3.62
N TRP A 54 20.65 12.00 -4.76
CA TRP A 54 20.49 12.59 -6.08
C TRP A 54 19.11 13.25 -6.28
N ALA A 55 18.03 12.57 -5.86
CA ALA A 55 16.67 13.09 -5.99
C ALA A 55 16.41 14.35 -5.14
N ARG A 56 17.10 14.49 -4.00
CA ARG A 56 17.01 15.68 -3.12
C ARG A 56 17.72 16.91 -3.68
N MET A 57 18.67 16.76 -4.61
CA MET A 57 19.29 17.90 -5.27
C MET A 57 18.23 18.64 -6.09
N GLY A 58 18.18 19.97 -6.01
CA GLY A 58 17.28 20.77 -6.86
C GLY A 58 17.56 20.58 -8.35
N LEU A 59 16.58 20.86 -9.21
CA LEU A 59 16.72 20.72 -10.67
C LEU A 59 17.94 21.47 -11.21
N GLU A 60 18.21 22.69 -10.75
CA GLU A 60 19.37 23.48 -11.19
C GLU A 60 20.71 22.82 -10.83
N GLU A 61 20.82 22.18 -9.66
CA GLU A 61 22.05 21.48 -9.28
C GLU A 61 22.28 20.25 -10.15
N ARG A 62 21.22 19.49 -10.46
CA ARG A 62 21.32 18.37 -11.41
C ARG A 62 21.64 18.88 -12.82
N ALA A 63 21.02 19.99 -13.24
CA ALA A 63 21.25 20.61 -14.54
C ALA A 63 22.70 21.07 -14.72
N LYS A 64 23.36 21.57 -13.66
CA LYS A 64 24.80 21.91 -13.72
C LYS A 64 25.66 20.69 -14.08
N VAL A 65 25.40 19.52 -13.48
CA VAL A 65 26.13 18.28 -13.80
C VAL A 65 25.89 17.87 -15.25
N VAL A 66 24.62 17.89 -15.69
CA VAL A 66 24.25 17.50 -17.06
C VAL A 66 24.80 18.48 -18.11
N ARG A 67 24.83 19.79 -17.83
CA ARG A 67 25.48 20.79 -18.70
C ARG A 67 26.97 20.57 -18.81
N ARG A 68 27.67 20.26 -17.70
CA ARG A 68 29.09 19.86 -17.74
C ARG A 68 29.33 18.62 -18.59
N PHE A 69 28.42 17.65 -18.58
CA PHE A 69 28.48 16.53 -19.51
C PHE A 69 28.37 16.99 -20.98
N GLY A 70 27.51 17.97 -21.28
CA GLY A 70 27.45 18.61 -22.60
C GLY A 70 28.74 19.33 -23.01
N GLU A 71 29.40 19.99 -22.06
CA GLU A 71 30.73 20.60 -22.26
C GLU A 71 31.76 19.51 -22.60
N ARG A 72 31.81 18.42 -21.82
CA ARG A 72 32.71 17.28 -22.08
C ARG A 72 32.45 16.61 -23.43
N LEU A 73 31.18 16.43 -23.82
CA LEU A 73 30.81 15.95 -25.15
C LEU A 73 31.31 16.89 -26.26
N THR A 74 31.25 18.21 -26.04
CA THR A 74 31.70 19.21 -27.01
C THR A 74 33.22 19.19 -27.16
N GLU A 75 33.94 19.14 -26.04
CA GLU A 75 35.41 19.06 -26.00
C GLU A 75 35.93 17.77 -26.66
N ARG A 76 35.27 16.63 -26.39
CA ARG A 76 35.66 15.30 -26.87
C ARG A 76 34.87 14.86 -28.10
N LYS A 77 34.26 15.82 -28.83
CA LYS A 77 33.36 15.55 -29.95
C LYS A 77 34.01 14.74 -31.06
N ALA A 78 35.22 15.11 -31.47
CA ALA A 78 35.94 14.43 -32.54
C ALA A 78 36.34 13.00 -32.15
N GLU A 79 36.76 12.79 -30.90
CA GLU A 79 37.15 11.48 -30.36
C GLU A 79 35.94 10.54 -30.31
N LEU A 80 34.84 10.96 -29.69
CA LEU A 80 33.63 10.15 -29.58
C LEU A 80 33.00 9.87 -30.95
N ALA A 81 32.99 10.85 -31.87
CA ALA A 81 32.50 10.63 -33.23
C ALA A 81 33.33 9.57 -33.95
N ARG A 82 34.65 9.57 -33.77
CA ARG A 82 35.53 8.54 -34.36
C ARG A 82 35.25 7.16 -33.78
N VAL A 83 35.04 7.05 -32.48
CA VAL A 83 34.66 5.79 -31.80
C VAL A 83 33.35 5.25 -32.37
N ILE A 84 32.30 6.08 -32.43
CA ILE A 84 30.99 5.70 -33.00
C ILE A 84 31.17 5.23 -34.44
N ALA A 85 31.91 5.98 -35.25
CA ALA A 85 32.11 5.70 -36.66
C ALA A 85 32.84 4.36 -36.88
N GLN A 86 33.91 4.10 -36.13
CA GLN A 86 34.65 2.83 -36.18
C GLN A 86 33.80 1.64 -35.71
N GLU A 87 33.08 1.82 -34.60
CA GLU A 87 32.35 0.74 -33.97
C GLU A 87 31.09 0.35 -34.77
N THR A 88 30.40 1.33 -35.34
CA THR A 88 29.13 1.11 -36.07
C THR A 88 29.28 1.00 -37.57
N GLY A 89 30.39 1.49 -38.14
CA GLY A 89 30.59 1.62 -39.57
C GLY A 89 30.02 2.89 -40.18
N LYS A 90 29.35 3.77 -39.41
CA LYS A 90 28.80 5.05 -39.90
C LYS A 90 29.89 5.96 -40.46
N PRO A 91 29.64 6.70 -41.56
CA PRO A 91 30.54 7.76 -42.00
C PRO A 91 30.83 8.79 -40.89
N LEU A 92 32.06 9.31 -40.83
CA LEU A 92 32.49 10.22 -39.77
C LEU A 92 31.65 11.51 -39.69
N TRP A 93 31.21 12.04 -40.83
CA TRP A 93 30.35 13.23 -40.87
C TRP A 93 29.00 12.99 -40.17
N GLU A 94 28.46 11.78 -40.29
CA GLU A 94 27.20 11.39 -39.67
C GLU A 94 27.40 11.10 -38.17
N ALA A 95 28.46 10.39 -37.79
CA ALA A 95 28.79 10.17 -36.38
C ALA A 95 29.04 11.50 -35.64
N THR A 96 29.63 12.49 -36.31
CA THR A 96 29.80 13.85 -35.78
C THR A 96 28.45 14.54 -35.53
N THR A 97 27.47 14.28 -36.40
CA THR A 97 26.10 14.78 -36.25
C THR A 97 25.40 14.11 -35.05
N GLU A 98 25.65 12.82 -34.81
CA GLU A 98 25.14 12.11 -33.64
C GLU A 98 25.61 12.76 -32.33
N VAL A 99 26.91 13.01 -32.18
CA VAL A 99 27.46 13.67 -30.98
C VAL A 99 26.91 15.09 -30.83
N THR A 100 26.77 15.82 -31.93
CA THR A 100 26.14 17.16 -31.91
C THR A 100 24.70 17.08 -31.38
N THR A 101 23.96 16.04 -31.75
CA THR A 101 22.59 15.82 -31.30
C THR A 101 22.53 15.39 -29.83
N MET A 102 23.55 14.66 -29.33
CA MET A 102 23.70 14.37 -27.90
C MET A 102 23.86 15.65 -27.07
N VAL A 103 24.67 16.60 -27.53
CA VAL A 103 24.83 17.92 -26.89
C VAL A 103 23.51 18.67 -26.91
N GLY A 104 22.87 18.80 -28.09
CA GLY A 104 21.60 19.53 -28.23
C GLY A 104 20.43 18.94 -27.42
N LYS A 105 20.49 17.66 -27.05
CA LYS A 105 19.47 16.99 -26.21
C LYS A 105 19.35 17.62 -24.83
N ILE A 106 20.42 18.20 -24.29
CA ILE A 106 20.46 18.69 -22.90
C ILE A 106 19.46 19.83 -22.71
N ASP A 107 19.61 20.92 -23.47
CA ASP A 107 18.77 22.11 -23.32
C ASP A 107 17.31 21.83 -23.69
N ILE A 108 17.09 20.97 -24.69
CA ILE A 108 15.75 20.54 -25.08
C ILE A 108 15.09 19.73 -23.96
N SER A 109 15.82 18.84 -23.28
CA SER A 109 15.27 18.07 -22.17
C SER A 109 14.94 18.96 -20.98
N LEU A 110 15.75 19.97 -20.68
CA LEU A 110 15.44 20.96 -19.64
C LEU A 110 14.15 21.72 -19.96
N LYS A 111 13.97 22.15 -21.21
CA LYS A 111 12.74 22.79 -21.67
C LYS A 111 11.53 21.85 -21.56
N ALA A 112 11.69 20.60 -22.01
CA ALA A 112 10.66 19.58 -21.92
C ALA A 112 10.23 19.31 -20.47
N LEU A 113 11.18 19.14 -19.55
CA LEU A 113 10.89 18.95 -18.13
C LEU A 113 10.13 20.15 -17.55
N ALA A 114 10.53 21.38 -17.88
CA ALA A 114 9.84 22.59 -17.41
C ALA A 114 8.39 22.67 -17.92
N GLU A 115 8.15 22.30 -19.18
CA GLU A 115 6.82 22.36 -19.78
C GLU A 115 5.89 21.22 -19.33
N ARG A 116 6.42 20.00 -19.34
CA ARG A 116 5.65 18.75 -19.21
C ARG A 116 5.57 18.24 -17.78
N THR A 117 6.69 18.27 -17.08
CA THR A 117 6.83 17.76 -15.71
C THR A 117 7.30 18.84 -14.75
N GLY A 118 6.91 20.09 -15.02
CA GLY A 118 7.30 21.25 -14.23
C GLY A 118 6.53 21.35 -12.93
N GLU A 119 6.72 22.47 -12.25
CA GLU A 119 5.94 22.86 -11.09
C GLU A 119 4.91 23.92 -11.49
N ARG A 120 3.67 23.74 -11.06
CA ARG A 120 2.59 24.72 -11.25
C ARG A 120 1.84 24.87 -9.95
N ALA A 121 1.50 26.11 -9.61
CA ALA A 121 0.68 26.39 -8.46
C ALA A 121 -0.41 27.39 -8.84
N ALA A 122 -1.63 27.15 -8.38
CA ALA A 122 -2.77 28.03 -8.60
C ALA A 122 -3.57 28.16 -7.31
N ALA A 123 -4.10 29.35 -7.06
CA ALA A 123 -5.04 29.55 -5.97
C ALA A 123 -6.33 28.76 -6.24
N MET A 124 -6.80 28.00 -5.25
CA MET A 124 -8.02 27.21 -5.31
C MET A 124 -8.75 27.29 -3.97
N GLY A 125 -9.67 28.25 -3.85
CA GLY A 125 -10.37 28.51 -2.59
C GLY A 125 -9.42 29.06 -1.52
N ASP A 126 -9.38 28.39 -0.36
CA ASP A 126 -8.50 28.67 0.78
C ASP A 126 -7.16 27.90 0.73
N ALA A 127 -6.94 27.11 -0.33
CA ALA A 127 -5.72 26.36 -0.55
C ALA A 127 -5.02 26.79 -1.85
N GLN A 128 -3.79 26.31 -2.01
CA GLN A 128 -3.03 26.34 -3.24
C GLN A 128 -3.05 24.93 -3.84
N ALA A 129 -3.61 24.79 -5.05
CA ALA A 129 -3.44 23.58 -5.83
C ALA A 129 -2.04 23.59 -6.43
N VAL A 130 -1.20 22.65 -6.01
CA VAL A 130 0.20 22.55 -6.44
C VAL A 130 0.43 21.23 -7.16
N LEU A 131 0.93 21.31 -8.39
CA LEU A 131 1.40 20.16 -9.16
C LEU A 131 2.92 20.18 -9.17
N ARG A 132 3.54 19.11 -8.69
CA ARG A 132 4.97 18.83 -8.82
C ARG A 132 5.16 17.44 -9.42
N HIS A 133 6.39 17.08 -9.77
CA HIS A 133 6.72 15.76 -10.31
C HIS A 133 7.87 15.13 -9.53
N LYS A 134 7.83 13.81 -9.39
CA LYS A 134 8.88 13.04 -8.70
C LYS A 134 9.51 12.00 -9.64
N PRO A 135 10.83 11.74 -9.53
CA PRO A 135 11.45 10.62 -10.23
C PRO A 135 10.91 9.28 -9.73
N HIS A 136 10.99 8.25 -10.58
CA HIS A 136 10.60 6.89 -10.24
C HIS A 136 11.59 6.23 -9.27
N GLY A 137 12.89 6.41 -9.50
CA GLY A 137 13.95 5.84 -8.67
C GLY A 137 15.12 5.32 -9.50
N VAL A 138 15.32 4.00 -9.54
CA VAL A 138 16.34 3.34 -10.35
C VAL A 138 15.72 2.83 -11.65
N VAL A 139 16.19 3.34 -12.79
CA VAL A 139 15.72 2.93 -14.12
C VAL A 139 16.82 2.24 -14.90
N ALA A 140 16.46 1.16 -15.60
CA ALA A 140 17.36 0.55 -16.57
C ALA A 140 17.22 1.22 -17.94
N VAL A 141 18.34 1.50 -18.61
CA VAL A 141 18.34 1.99 -19.99
C VAL A 141 19.01 0.96 -20.89
N PHE A 142 18.28 0.48 -21.90
CA PHE A 142 18.77 -0.47 -22.89
C PHE A 142 19.07 0.27 -24.20
N GLY A 143 20.35 0.36 -24.54
CA GLY A 143 20.81 1.11 -25.71
C GLY A 143 20.85 0.28 -27.00
N PRO A 144 20.47 0.87 -28.16
CA PRO A 144 20.56 0.22 -29.45
C PRO A 144 21.95 0.42 -30.07
N TYR A 145 22.26 -0.30 -31.14
CA TYR A 145 23.52 -0.17 -31.87
C TYR A 145 23.52 0.93 -32.95
N ASN A 146 22.35 1.33 -33.43
CA ASN A 146 22.24 2.18 -34.62
C ASN A 146 22.53 3.65 -34.29
N PHE A 147 22.25 4.13 -33.08
CA PHE A 147 22.69 5.43 -32.55
C PHE A 147 23.12 5.22 -31.10
N PRO A 148 24.32 4.64 -30.90
CA PRO A 148 24.75 4.14 -29.60
C PRO A 148 25.08 5.24 -28.58
N GLY A 149 25.26 6.48 -29.05
CA GLY A 149 25.35 7.65 -28.17
C GLY A 149 24.00 8.34 -28.02
N HIS A 150 23.38 8.72 -29.14
CA HIS A 150 22.21 9.60 -29.12
C HIS A 150 20.95 8.98 -28.51
N LEU A 151 20.59 7.74 -28.87
CA LEU A 151 19.35 7.14 -28.40
C LEU A 151 19.40 6.80 -26.89
N PRO A 152 20.49 6.20 -26.35
CA PRO A 152 20.62 6.05 -24.91
C PRO A 152 20.62 7.40 -24.19
N ASN A 153 21.33 8.40 -24.72
CA ASN A 153 21.34 9.76 -24.16
C ASN A 153 19.95 10.40 -24.13
N GLY A 154 19.09 10.07 -25.09
CA GLY A 154 17.68 10.46 -25.14
C GLY A 154 16.83 9.94 -23.98
N HIS A 155 17.24 8.86 -23.31
CA HIS A 155 16.63 8.37 -22.07
C HIS A 155 17.40 8.84 -20.83
N ILE A 156 18.73 8.76 -20.86
CA ILE A 156 19.61 9.02 -19.70
C ILE A 156 19.50 10.47 -19.25
N VAL A 157 19.61 11.44 -20.18
CA VAL A 157 19.55 12.87 -19.84
C VAL A 157 18.24 13.25 -19.14
N PRO A 158 17.05 13.00 -19.70
CA PRO A 158 15.80 13.35 -19.01
C PRO A 158 15.61 12.56 -17.72
N ALA A 159 16.05 11.30 -17.65
CA ALA A 159 15.96 10.49 -16.43
C ALA A 159 16.79 11.09 -15.28
N LEU A 160 18.05 11.44 -15.56
CA LEU A 160 18.95 12.07 -14.59
C LEU A 160 18.46 13.45 -14.18
N LEU A 161 17.99 14.27 -15.14
CA LEU A 161 17.42 15.59 -14.86
C LEU A 161 16.16 15.52 -13.98
N ALA A 162 15.31 14.49 -14.16
CA ALA A 162 14.15 14.24 -13.30
C ALA A 162 14.55 13.77 -11.88
N GLY A 163 15.77 13.25 -11.71
CA GLY A 163 16.30 12.80 -10.42
C GLY A 163 16.36 11.27 -10.26
N ASN A 164 16.22 10.50 -11.34
CA ASN A 164 16.42 9.05 -11.32
C ASN A 164 17.92 8.70 -11.27
N ALA A 165 18.25 7.54 -10.74
CA ALA A 165 19.53 6.86 -10.95
C ALA A 165 19.38 5.86 -12.11
N VAL A 166 20.45 5.60 -12.87
CA VAL A 166 20.40 4.86 -14.13
C VAL A 166 21.36 3.68 -14.14
N ILE A 167 20.87 2.51 -14.55
CA ILE A 167 21.72 1.38 -14.96
C ILE A 167 21.67 1.26 -16.48
N PHE A 168 22.77 1.62 -17.13
CA PHE A 168 22.91 1.57 -18.58
C PHE A 168 23.45 0.21 -19.05
N LYS A 169 22.64 -0.49 -19.85
CA LYS A 169 23.03 -1.70 -20.57
C LYS A 169 23.06 -1.38 -22.07
N PRO A 170 24.22 -1.16 -22.69
CA PRO A 170 24.31 -0.89 -24.12
C PRO A 170 24.11 -2.17 -24.95
N SER A 171 23.97 -2.01 -26.26
CA SER A 171 24.10 -3.14 -27.18
C SER A 171 25.51 -3.73 -27.11
N GLU A 172 25.60 -5.05 -27.13
CA GLU A 172 26.85 -5.79 -27.27
C GLU A 172 27.60 -5.50 -28.57
N LEU A 173 26.94 -4.85 -29.54
CA LEU A 173 27.54 -4.39 -30.79
C LEU A 173 28.15 -2.99 -30.69
N THR A 174 27.90 -2.26 -29.60
CA THR A 174 28.46 -0.92 -29.38
C THR A 174 28.95 -0.66 -27.93
N PRO A 175 29.72 -1.59 -27.33
CA PRO A 175 30.18 -1.46 -25.95
C PRO A 175 31.19 -0.31 -25.76
N TRP A 176 32.03 -0.01 -26.75
CA TRP A 176 33.08 1.00 -26.66
C TRP A 176 32.52 2.40 -26.61
N THR A 177 31.56 2.73 -27.47
CA THR A 177 30.85 4.02 -27.44
C THR A 177 30.22 4.27 -26.07
N ALA A 178 29.60 3.23 -25.49
CA ALA A 178 28.96 3.32 -24.17
C ALA A 178 30.00 3.55 -23.05
N GLU A 179 31.13 2.84 -23.11
CA GLU A 179 32.24 3.03 -22.18
C GLU A 179 32.75 4.48 -22.21
N GLU A 180 33.05 5.02 -23.40
CA GLU A 180 33.51 6.40 -23.56
C GLU A 180 32.46 7.42 -23.09
N THR A 181 31.18 7.18 -23.39
CA THR A 181 30.09 8.06 -22.93
C THR A 181 30.00 8.10 -21.40
N VAL A 182 30.19 6.96 -20.71
CA VAL A 182 30.16 6.89 -19.25
C VAL A 182 31.41 7.50 -18.62
N LYS A 183 32.58 7.44 -19.28
CA LYS A 183 33.76 8.21 -18.87
C LYS A 183 33.46 9.71 -18.85
N LEU A 184 32.80 10.23 -19.88
CA LEU A 184 32.40 11.65 -19.93
C LEU A 184 31.39 12.02 -18.82
N TRP A 185 30.47 11.12 -18.46
CA TRP A 185 29.59 11.32 -17.30
C TRP A 185 30.35 11.37 -15.96
N ALA A 186 31.35 10.50 -15.80
CA ALA A 186 32.22 10.52 -14.62
C ALA A 186 33.04 11.81 -14.55
N GLU A 187 33.62 12.26 -15.68
CA GLU A 187 34.34 13.54 -15.80
C GLU A 187 33.46 14.77 -15.55
N ALA A 188 32.15 14.68 -15.80
CA ALA A 188 31.18 15.73 -15.50
C ALA A 188 30.88 15.88 -13.99
N GLY A 189 31.38 14.96 -13.17
CA GLY A 189 31.20 14.96 -11.72
C GLY A 189 29.84 14.42 -11.28
N LEU A 190 29.30 13.43 -12.01
CA LEU A 190 28.10 12.73 -11.58
C LEU A 190 28.42 11.90 -10.31
N PRO A 191 27.59 11.96 -9.25
CA PRO A 191 27.89 11.24 -8.00
C PRO A 191 27.99 9.72 -8.21
N ALA A 192 28.83 9.08 -7.39
CA ALA A 192 28.99 7.63 -7.41
C ALA A 192 27.64 6.91 -7.24
N GLY A 193 27.42 5.87 -8.05
CA GLY A 193 26.19 5.08 -8.06
C GLY A 193 25.02 5.68 -8.86
N VAL A 194 25.02 6.98 -9.18
CA VAL A 194 23.91 7.60 -9.94
C VAL A 194 23.83 7.08 -11.38
N ILE A 195 24.97 6.74 -11.99
CA ILE A 195 25.02 5.96 -13.23
C ILE A 195 25.85 4.69 -13.01
N GLY A 196 25.35 3.56 -13.51
CA GLY A 196 26.09 2.32 -13.65
C GLY A 196 26.15 1.88 -15.11
N LEU A 197 27.25 1.25 -15.52
CA LEU A 197 27.42 0.63 -16.84
C LEU A 197 27.60 -0.88 -16.67
N VAL A 198 26.67 -1.65 -17.24
CA VAL A 198 26.72 -3.11 -17.25
C VAL A 198 26.81 -3.62 -18.69
N GLN A 199 28.03 -3.90 -19.15
CA GLN A 199 28.27 -4.49 -20.47
C GLN A 199 27.76 -5.93 -20.50
N GLY A 200 27.22 -6.38 -21.63
CA GLY A 200 26.64 -7.72 -21.72
C GLY A 200 25.81 -7.95 -22.96
N ALA A 201 25.58 -9.21 -23.28
CA ALA A 201 24.63 -9.61 -24.32
C ALA A 201 23.27 -9.95 -23.68
N LYS A 202 22.65 -11.05 -24.12
CA LYS A 202 21.33 -11.52 -23.68
C LYS A 202 21.24 -11.73 -22.17
N ASP A 203 22.15 -12.48 -21.56
CA ASP A 203 22.02 -12.93 -20.16
C ASP A 203 22.09 -11.76 -19.16
N THR A 204 23.01 -10.82 -19.36
CA THR A 204 23.07 -9.57 -18.59
C THR A 204 21.79 -8.75 -18.77
N GLY A 205 21.25 -8.69 -19.98
CA GLY A 205 19.98 -8.00 -20.26
C GLY A 205 18.80 -8.65 -19.54
N VAL A 206 18.70 -9.98 -19.55
CA VAL A 206 17.66 -10.73 -18.83
C VAL A 206 17.78 -10.52 -17.32
N ALA A 207 19.00 -10.61 -16.78
CA ALA A 207 19.26 -10.39 -15.35
C ALA A 207 18.84 -8.98 -14.92
N LEU A 208 19.16 -7.95 -15.71
CA LEU A 208 18.79 -6.58 -15.40
C LEU A 208 17.27 -6.35 -15.54
N ALA A 209 16.66 -6.78 -16.65
CA ALA A 209 15.23 -6.58 -16.89
C ALA A 209 14.35 -7.30 -15.85
N GLY A 210 14.81 -8.44 -15.33
CA GLY A 210 14.13 -9.18 -14.26
C GLY A 210 14.44 -8.71 -12.84
N HIS A 211 15.27 -7.68 -12.65
CA HIS A 211 15.72 -7.30 -11.32
C HIS A 211 14.63 -6.60 -10.50
N GLU A 212 14.39 -7.07 -9.27
CA GLU A 212 13.33 -6.57 -8.40
C GLU A 212 13.56 -5.11 -7.97
N GLY A 213 14.82 -4.71 -7.79
CA GLY A 213 15.21 -3.36 -7.40
C GLY A 213 15.07 -2.25 -8.44
N LEU A 214 14.50 -2.50 -9.64
CA LEU A 214 14.21 -1.46 -10.64
C LEU A 214 12.81 -0.87 -10.47
N ASP A 215 12.67 0.44 -10.69
CA ASP A 215 11.37 1.16 -10.76
C ASP A 215 10.92 1.40 -12.20
N GLY A 216 11.79 1.16 -13.18
CA GLY A 216 11.44 1.28 -14.59
C GLY A 216 12.50 0.78 -15.55
N LEU A 217 12.11 0.62 -16.81
CA LEU A 217 12.96 0.21 -17.91
C LEU A 217 12.64 1.03 -19.16
N PHE A 218 13.66 1.67 -19.73
CA PHE A 218 13.59 2.43 -20.97
C PHE A 218 14.40 1.70 -22.03
N PHE A 219 13.70 1.27 -23.08
CA PHE A 219 14.26 0.42 -24.11
C PHE A 219 14.19 1.12 -25.46
N THR A 220 15.30 1.13 -26.19
CA THR A 220 15.29 1.35 -27.63
C THR A 220 15.87 0.12 -28.34
N GLY A 221 15.14 -0.45 -29.31
CA GLY A 221 15.62 -1.61 -30.06
C GLY A 221 14.57 -2.27 -30.95
N SER A 222 14.71 -3.57 -31.21
CA SER A 222 13.79 -4.30 -32.09
C SER A 222 12.41 -4.51 -31.44
N SER A 223 11.38 -4.54 -32.29
CA SER A 223 10.00 -4.82 -31.84
C SER A 223 9.86 -6.21 -31.20
N ALA A 224 10.57 -7.22 -31.70
CA ALA A 224 10.57 -8.56 -31.13
C ALA A 224 11.07 -8.57 -29.67
N THR A 225 12.20 -7.89 -29.39
CA THR A 225 12.73 -7.80 -28.02
C THR A 225 11.83 -6.94 -27.13
N GLY A 226 11.32 -5.81 -27.64
CA GLY A 226 10.38 -4.96 -26.89
C GLY A 226 9.09 -5.69 -26.53
N ALA A 227 8.55 -6.52 -27.41
CA ALA A 227 7.38 -7.37 -27.12
C ALA A 227 7.66 -8.40 -26.02
N LEU A 228 8.86 -9.00 -26.00
CA LEU A 228 9.28 -9.90 -24.92
C LEU A 228 9.41 -9.16 -23.58
N LEU A 229 9.98 -7.95 -23.58
CA LEU A 229 10.06 -7.10 -22.38
C LEU A 229 8.66 -6.71 -21.90
N HIS A 230 7.77 -6.28 -22.80
CA HIS A 230 6.39 -5.97 -22.46
C HIS A 230 5.69 -7.17 -21.81
N LYS A 231 5.87 -8.38 -22.39
CA LYS A 231 5.31 -9.62 -21.82
C LYS A 231 5.91 -9.93 -20.45
N GLN A 232 7.21 -9.75 -20.26
CA GLN A 232 7.88 -9.97 -18.98
C GLN A 232 7.38 -9.03 -17.88
N PHE A 233 7.01 -7.79 -18.23
CA PHE A 233 6.50 -6.78 -17.29
C PHE A 233 4.97 -6.86 -17.10
N SER A 234 4.30 -7.80 -17.77
CA SER A 234 2.86 -8.03 -17.58
C SER A 234 2.55 -8.39 -16.13
N GLY A 235 1.60 -7.69 -15.50
CA GLY A 235 1.28 -7.85 -14.08
C GLY A 235 2.20 -7.05 -13.13
N ARG A 236 3.10 -6.22 -13.66
CA ARG A 236 4.01 -5.33 -12.90
C ARG A 236 3.78 -3.85 -13.20
N PRO A 237 2.55 -3.31 -12.98
CA PRO A 237 2.25 -1.89 -13.24
C PRO A 237 3.01 -0.93 -12.30
N ASP A 238 3.64 -1.47 -11.25
CA ASP A 238 4.56 -0.76 -10.34
C ASP A 238 5.82 -0.26 -11.05
N LYS A 239 6.19 -0.82 -12.22
CA LYS A 239 7.39 -0.44 -12.97
C LYS A 239 7.04 0.26 -14.27
N ILE A 240 7.58 1.48 -14.46
CA ILE A 240 7.38 2.21 -15.71
C ILE A 240 8.16 1.54 -16.85
N LEU A 241 7.50 1.30 -17.97
CA LEU A 241 8.12 0.72 -19.17
C LEU A 241 7.96 1.68 -20.34
N ALA A 242 9.06 2.11 -20.96
CA ALA A 242 9.04 2.88 -22.20
C ALA A 242 9.73 2.07 -23.29
N LEU A 243 9.01 1.77 -24.37
CA LEU A 243 9.47 0.95 -25.48
C LEU A 243 9.51 1.78 -26.76
N GLU A 244 10.70 2.14 -27.20
CA GLU A 244 10.97 2.77 -28.50
C GLU A 244 11.44 1.69 -29.48
N MET A 245 10.54 1.25 -30.34
CA MET A 245 10.81 0.14 -31.25
C MET A 245 10.87 0.61 -32.70
N GLY A 246 11.27 -0.31 -33.57
CA GLY A 246 11.39 -0.05 -34.99
C GLY A 246 10.07 -0.03 -35.78
N GLY A 247 10.15 0.01 -37.10
CA GLY A 247 8.96 0.14 -37.95
C GLY A 247 9.12 -0.30 -39.41
N ASN A 248 7.97 -0.58 -40.04
CA ASN A 248 7.85 -0.86 -41.48
C ASN A 248 7.30 0.38 -42.22
N ASN A 249 8.12 1.43 -42.24
CA ASN A 249 7.67 2.80 -42.55
C ASN A 249 7.35 3.00 -44.05
N PRO A 250 6.14 3.48 -44.39
CA PRO A 250 5.77 3.85 -45.77
C PRO A 250 6.11 5.30 -46.11
N LEU A 251 6.62 5.52 -47.33
CA LEU A 251 6.74 6.84 -47.95
C LEU A 251 5.91 6.83 -49.24
N ILE A 252 4.91 7.68 -49.33
CA ILE A 252 4.12 7.87 -50.56
C ILE A 252 4.77 8.98 -51.38
N VAL A 253 4.95 8.75 -52.67
CA VAL A 253 5.25 9.82 -53.63
C VAL A 253 4.05 9.99 -54.55
N GLY A 254 3.58 11.22 -54.73
CA GLY A 254 2.62 11.60 -55.78
C GLY A 254 3.33 12.29 -56.93
N GLU A 255 2.59 12.65 -57.98
CA GLU A 255 3.16 13.43 -59.08
C GLU A 255 3.65 14.80 -58.57
N VAL A 256 4.95 15.05 -58.71
CA VAL A 256 5.61 16.29 -58.30
C VAL A 256 6.31 16.95 -59.48
N ALA A 257 6.41 18.28 -59.44
CA ALA A 257 7.16 19.05 -60.43
C ALA A 257 8.69 18.84 -60.31
N ASP A 258 9.22 18.82 -59.08
CA ASP A 258 10.64 18.61 -58.82
C ASP A 258 10.94 17.14 -58.48
N VAL A 259 11.13 16.35 -59.54
CA VAL A 259 11.44 14.91 -59.46
C VAL A 259 12.76 14.65 -58.72
N ASP A 260 13.81 15.44 -58.98
CA ASP A 260 15.12 15.24 -58.35
C ASP A 260 15.08 15.59 -56.86
N GLY A 261 14.31 16.61 -56.47
CA GLY A 261 14.02 16.92 -55.07
C GLY A 261 13.34 15.76 -54.33
N ALA A 262 12.33 15.15 -54.95
CA ALA A 262 11.66 13.98 -54.38
C ALA A 262 12.58 12.75 -54.32
N VAL A 263 13.35 12.48 -55.38
CA VAL A 263 14.35 11.40 -55.39
C VAL A 263 15.37 11.59 -54.27
N HIS A 264 15.90 12.80 -54.09
CA HIS A 264 16.81 13.12 -52.98
C HIS A 264 16.17 12.78 -51.61
N HIS A 265 14.90 13.12 -51.40
CA HIS A 265 14.20 12.79 -50.15
C HIS A 265 13.95 11.29 -49.96
N VAL A 266 13.67 10.54 -51.04
CA VAL A 266 13.61 9.07 -50.98
C VAL A 266 14.98 8.49 -50.61
N ILE A 267 16.06 8.94 -51.26
CA ILE A 267 17.43 8.47 -50.97
C ILE A 267 17.79 8.69 -49.49
N GLN A 268 17.52 9.89 -48.96
CA GLN A 268 17.74 10.20 -47.55
C GLN A 268 16.84 9.38 -46.62
N SER A 269 15.62 9.07 -47.04
CA SER A 269 14.70 8.27 -46.23
C SER A 269 15.10 6.80 -46.19
N ALA A 270 15.57 6.23 -47.30
CA ALA A 270 15.84 4.80 -47.41
C ALA A 270 17.28 4.41 -47.00
N PHE A 271 18.28 5.26 -47.30
CA PHE A 271 19.67 4.80 -47.35
C PHE A 271 20.64 5.51 -46.41
N VAL A 272 20.26 6.64 -45.78
CA VAL A 272 21.12 7.29 -44.77
C VAL A 272 21.39 6.32 -43.59
N SER A 273 22.57 6.39 -42.98
CA SER A 273 23.04 5.39 -42.00
C SER A 273 23.02 3.94 -42.52
N ALA A 274 23.16 3.74 -43.83
CA ALA A 274 22.90 2.46 -44.49
C ALA A 274 21.51 1.88 -44.18
N GLY A 275 20.49 2.72 -44.09
CA GLY A 275 19.09 2.33 -43.83
C GLY A 275 18.81 1.88 -42.39
N GLN A 276 19.76 2.08 -41.46
CA GLN A 276 19.66 1.59 -40.08
C GLN A 276 18.98 2.58 -39.12
N ARG A 277 18.47 3.72 -39.59
CA ARG A 277 17.61 4.56 -38.74
C ARG A 277 16.26 3.89 -38.57
N CYS A 278 15.69 3.97 -37.37
CA CYS A 278 14.37 3.41 -37.08
C CYS A 278 13.26 4.03 -37.96
N THR A 279 13.40 5.30 -38.36
CA THR A 279 12.46 6.00 -39.27
C THR A 279 12.79 5.86 -40.75
N CYS A 280 13.75 5.03 -41.14
CA CYS A 280 14.04 4.84 -42.56
C CYS A 280 12.83 4.26 -43.31
N ALA A 281 12.61 4.74 -44.53
CA ALA A 281 11.58 4.19 -45.42
C ALA A 281 11.92 2.74 -45.77
N ARG A 282 10.98 1.82 -45.50
CA ARG A 282 11.07 0.41 -45.90
C ARG A 282 10.26 0.16 -47.17
N ARG A 283 9.16 0.89 -47.32
CA ARG A 283 8.22 0.79 -48.43
C ARG A 283 8.07 2.17 -49.07
N LEU A 284 8.36 2.26 -50.37
CA LEU A 284 8.09 3.42 -51.21
C LEU A 284 6.88 3.12 -52.08
N LEU A 285 5.82 3.91 -51.92
CA LEU A 285 4.58 3.78 -52.67
C LEU A 285 4.61 4.80 -53.82
N VAL A 286 4.52 4.32 -55.06
CA VAL A 286 4.64 5.13 -56.29
C VAL A 286 3.41 4.93 -57.18
N PRO A 287 2.84 5.96 -57.81
CA PRO A 287 1.69 5.77 -58.69
C PRO A 287 2.03 4.89 -59.90
N GLN A 288 1.03 4.18 -60.41
CA GLN A 288 1.11 3.49 -61.70
C GLN A 288 1.10 4.51 -62.85
N GLY A 289 1.68 4.14 -64.00
CA GLY A 289 1.75 4.98 -65.19
C GLY A 289 3.11 5.61 -65.45
N GLU A 290 3.20 6.34 -66.56
CA GLU A 290 4.47 6.83 -67.15
C GLU A 290 5.29 7.69 -66.19
N TRP A 291 4.63 8.57 -65.42
CA TRP A 291 5.32 9.42 -64.45
C TRP A 291 6.00 8.60 -63.35
N GLY A 292 5.28 7.61 -62.80
CA GLY A 292 5.81 6.74 -61.76
C GLY A 292 6.96 5.86 -62.25
N ASP A 293 6.89 5.40 -63.51
CA ASP A 293 7.97 4.62 -64.14
C ASP A 293 9.24 5.47 -64.31
N ALA A 294 9.09 6.71 -64.80
CA ALA A 294 10.20 7.65 -64.93
C ALA A 294 10.81 8.01 -63.57
N PHE A 295 9.99 8.19 -62.54
CA PHE A 295 10.45 8.45 -61.17
C PHE A 295 11.28 7.28 -60.62
N VAL A 296 10.79 6.04 -60.75
CA VAL A 296 11.51 4.84 -60.29
C VAL A 296 12.83 4.66 -61.05
N ALA A 297 12.83 4.88 -62.37
CA ALA A 297 14.05 4.81 -63.17
C ALA A 297 15.09 5.83 -62.70
N ARG A 298 14.68 7.08 -62.44
CA ARG A 298 15.56 8.13 -61.91
C ARG A 298 16.08 7.80 -60.50
N LEU A 299 15.22 7.27 -59.64
CA LEU A 299 15.60 6.81 -58.30
C LEU A 299 16.68 5.73 -58.36
N VAL A 300 16.51 4.71 -59.21
CA VAL A 300 17.49 3.62 -59.40
C VAL A 300 18.82 4.16 -59.93
N GLU A 301 18.77 5.08 -60.90
CA GLU A 301 19.96 5.72 -61.46
C GLU A 301 20.78 6.46 -60.39
N VAL A 302 20.11 7.25 -59.53
CA VAL A 302 20.78 8.01 -58.46
C VAL A 302 21.26 7.08 -57.34
N ALA A 303 20.43 6.11 -56.92
CA ALA A 303 20.79 5.13 -55.89
C ALA A 303 22.01 4.29 -56.28
N GLY A 304 22.11 3.88 -57.55
CA GLY A 304 23.25 3.11 -58.06
C GLY A 304 24.58 3.88 -58.08
N LYS A 305 24.55 5.21 -57.93
CA LYS A 305 25.74 6.08 -57.89
C LYS A 305 26.17 6.45 -56.46
N LEU A 306 25.43 6.01 -55.43
CA LEU A 306 25.77 6.34 -54.05
C LEU A 306 27.09 5.69 -53.63
N ARG A 307 27.99 6.50 -53.07
CA ARG A 307 29.26 6.01 -52.55
C ARG A 307 29.05 5.31 -51.21
N VAL A 308 29.43 4.04 -51.17
CA VAL A 308 29.57 3.23 -49.95
C VAL A 308 31.06 3.11 -49.66
N GLY A 309 31.48 3.27 -48.42
CA GLY A 309 32.89 3.15 -48.07
C GLY A 309 33.15 3.09 -46.58
N LYS A 310 34.44 3.01 -46.23
CA LYS A 310 34.91 3.07 -44.84
C LYS A 310 34.56 4.40 -44.19
N PHE A 311 34.43 4.39 -42.87
CA PHE A 311 33.94 5.54 -42.11
C PHE A 311 34.77 6.83 -42.29
N ASP A 312 36.06 6.70 -42.59
CA ASP A 312 37.07 7.76 -42.74
C ASP A 312 37.56 7.93 -44.19
N ALA A 313 36.85 7.38 -45.18
CA ALA A 313 37.25 7.51 -46.58
C ALA A 313 37.14 8.96 -47.07
N GLU A 314 38.07 9.37 -47.93
CA GLU A 314 38.06 10.68 -48.60
C GLU A 314 37.98 10.51 -50.13
N PRO A 315 36.96 11.08 -50.81
CA PRO A 315 35.90 11.91 -50.25
C PRO A 315 34.86 11.07 -49.50
N ALA A 316 34.30 11.65 -48.43
CA ALA A 316 33.36 10.98 -47.53
C ALA A 316 32.25 10.18 -48.25
N PRO A 317 31.95 8.94 -47.81
CA PRO A 317 30.88 8.15 -48.38
C PRO A 317 29.51 8.59 -47.84
N PHE A 318 28.46 8.32 -48.62
CA PHE A 318 27.08 8.51 -48.18
C PHE A 318 26.63 7.35 -47.27
N LEU A 319 27.00 6.12 -47.62
CA LEU A 319 26.75 4.93 -46.82
C LEU A 319 28.04 4.40 -46.19
N GLY A 320 27.94 4.01 -44.93
CA GLY A 320 28.93 3.18 -44.26
C GLY A 320 28.60 1.69 -44.36
N ALA A 321 29.27 0.88 -43.54
CA ALA A 321 28.88 -0.51 -43.34
C ALA A 321 27.59 -0.63 -42.50
N VAL A 322 26.86 -1.74 -42.65
CA VAL A 322 25.89 -2.16 -41.62
C VAL A 322 26.62 -2.73 -40.40
N ILE A 323 25.94 -2.85 -39.26
CA ILE A 323 26.59 -3.06 -37.95
C ILE A 323 27.48 -4.32 -37.83
N SER A 324 27.24 -5.35 -38.63
CA SER A 324 27.99 -6.61 -38.60
C SER A 324 27.82 -7.44 -39.88
N ASN A 325 28.74 -8.39 -40.11
CA ASN A 325 28.63 -9.35 -41.20
C ASN A 325 27.35 -10.21 -41.12
N ALA A 326 26.96 -10.62 -39.91
CA ALA A 326 25.71 -11.37 -39.70
C ALA A 326 24.47 -10.56 -40.12
N ALA A 327 24.46 -9.24 -39.83
CA ALA A 327 23.39 -8.36 -40.31
C ALA A 327 23.41 -8.22 -41.83
N ALA A 328 24.60 -8.12 -42.43
CA ALA A 328 24.74 -8.07 -43.89
C ALA A 328 24.24 -9.35 -44.57
N ASP A 329 24.58 -10.52 -44.03
CA ASP A 329 24.10 -11.82 -44.53
C ASP A 329 22.57 -11.93 -44.45
N ALA A 330 21.99 -11.50 -43.32
CA ALA A 330 20.54 -11.50 -43.13
C ALA A 330 19.81 -10.59 -44.13
N LEU A 331 20.39 -9.44 -44.45
CA LEU A 331 19.83 -8.50 -45.43
C LEU A 331 19.90 -9.04 -46.86
N LEU A 332 21.02 -9.65 -47.26
CA LEU A 332 21.14 -10.29 -48.57
C LEU A 332 20.13 -11.44 -48.70
N LYS A 333 19.99 -12.26 -47.66
CA LYS A 333 18.96 -13.28 -47.60
C LYS A 333 17.54 -12.70 -47.71
N ALA A 334 17.24 -11.60 -47.02
CA ALA A 334 15.93 -10.95 -47.09
C ALA A 334 15.62 -10.45 -48.51
N GLN A 335 16.61 -9.93 -49.23
CA GLN A 335 16.46 -9.61 -50.65
C GLN A 335 16.12 -10.86 -51.47
N ASP A 336 16.84 -11.96 -51.30
CA ASP A 336 16.61 -13.19 -52.05
C ASP A 336 15.22 -13.78 -51.76
N ASP A 337 14.78 -13.73 -50.50
CA ASP A 337 13.45 -14.17 -50.08
C ASP A 337 12.34 -13.30 -50.72
N LEU A 338 12.52 -11.98 -50.81
CA LEU A 338 11.59 -11.08 -51.48
C LEU A 338 11.50 -11.35 -52.99
N VAL A 339 12.64 -11.64 -53.64
CA VAL A 339 12.67 -12.02 -55.06
C VAL A 339 11.97 -13.37 -55.27
N ALA A 340 12.25 -14.36 -54.42
CA ALA A 340 11.57 -15.66 -54.46
C ALA A 340 10.06 -15.56 -54.23
N ALA A 341 9.61 -14.57 -53.46
CA ALA A 341 8.20 -14.28 -53.21
C ALA A 341 7.50 -13.51 -54.35
N GLY A 342 8.16 -13.30 -55.50
CA GLY A 342 7.62 -12.62 -56.68
C GLY A 342 8.10 -11.18 -56.87
N GLY A 343 9.06 -10.72 -56.07
CA GLY A 343 9.66 -9.39 -56.20
C GLY A 343 10.59 -9.29 -57.41
N THR A 344 10.58 -8.14 -58.08
CA THR A 344 11.48 -7.85 -59.21
C THR A 344 12.61 -6.93 -58.75
N PRO A 345 13.89 -7.38 -58.78
CA PRO A 345 15.00 -6.53 -58.37
C PRO A 345 15.22 -5.40 -59.39
N LEU A 346 15.08 -4.15 -58.94
CA LEU A 346 15.34 -2.94 -59.74
C LEU A 346 16.79 -2.47 -59.58
N LEU A 347 17.34 -2.64 -58.37
CA LEU A 347 18.74 -2.46 -58.04
C LEU A 347 19.14 -3.55 -57.05
N ALA A 348 20.07 -4.43 -57.43
CA ALA A 348 20.49 -5.51 -56.54
C ALA A 348 21.46 -4.99 -55.46
N MET A 349 21.14 -5.23 -54.18
CA MET A 349 22.06 -5.06 -53.06
C MET A 349 23.18 -6.08 -53.16
N ARG A 350 24.43 -5.62 -52.96
CA ARG A 350 25.64 -6.44 -53.04
C ARG A 350 26.57 -6.11 -51.90
N ARG A 351 27.32 -7.11 -51.45
CA ARG A 351 28.49 -6.92 -50.60
C ARG A 351 29.65 -6.39 -51.45
N LEU A 352 30.27 -5.30 -51.02
CA LEU A 352 31.37 -4.67 -51.78
C LEU A 352 32.69 -5.43 -51.64
N GLU A 353 32.97 -5.95 -50.46
CA GLU A 353 34.21 -6.66 -50.14
C GLU A 353 33.88 -7.87 -49.26
N GLU A 354 34.48 -9.01 -49.57
CA GLU A 354 34.24 -10.26 -48.83
C GLU A 354 34.67 -10.11 -47.36
N GLY A 355 33.85 -10.58 -46.43
CA GLY A 355 34.10 -10.41 -44.99
C GLY A 355 33.90 -9.00 -44.44
N ALA A 356 33.48 -8.02 -45.26
CA ALA A 356 33.05 -6.70 -44.81
C ALA A 356 31.52 -6.55 -44.84
N ALA A 357 30.98 -5.84 -43.86
CA ALA A 357 29.54 -5.55 -43.77
C ALA A 357 29.12 -4.34 -44.62
N MET A 358 29.89 -4.00 -45.67
CA MET A 358 29.58 -2.89 -46.58
C MET A 358 28.64 -3.37 -47.69
N LEU A 359 27.41 -2.86 -47.69
CA LEU A 359 26.37 -3.20 -48.65
C LEU A 359 26.01 -2.01 -49.54
N THR A 360 25.83 -2.25 -50.83
CA THR A 360 25.24 -1.27 -51.77
C THR A 360 23.74 -1.11 -51.52
N PRO A 361 23.12 0.00 -51.93
CA PRO A 361 21.66 0.11 -51.94
C PRO A 361 21.00 -1.02 -52.74
N GLY A 362 19.88 -1.53 -52.23
CA GLY A 362 18.99 -2.46 -52.89
C GLY A 362 17.60 -1.86 -53.07
N ILE A 363 16.99 -2.07 -54.24
CA ILE A 363 15.62 -1.65 -54.56
C ILE A 363 14.92 -2.82 -55.24
N ILE A 364 13.78 -3.26 -54.68
CA ILE A 364 12.97 -4.35 -55.21
C ILE A 364 11.55 -3.85 -55.44
N ASP A 365 11.01 -4.01 -56.64
CA ASP A 365 9.57 -3.86 -56.86
C ASP A 365 8.85 -5.08 -56.27
N THR A 366 8.02 -4.83 -55.28
CA THR A 366 7.27 -5.85 -54.52
C THR A 366 5.76 -5.74 -54.76
N THR A 367 5.35 -5.08 -55.85
CA THR A 367 3.93 -4.89 -56.18
C THR A 367 3.19 -6.21 -56.32
N ALA A 368 3.79 -7.18 -57.03
CA ALA A 368 3.25 -8.52 -57.23
C ALA A 368 3.70 -9.55 -56.16
N ALA A 369 4.57 -9.14 -55.23
CA ALA A 369 5.19 -10.03 -54.26
C ALA A 369 4.35 -10.19 -52.99
N VAL A 370 4.46 -11.35 -52.34
CA VAL A 370 3.98 -11.51 -50.95
C VAL A 370 5.00 -10.84 -50.02
N ARG A 371 4.59 -9.78 -49.33
CA ARG A 371 5.47 -8.97 -48.49
C ARG A 371 5.37 -9.40 -47.03
N PRO A 372 6.49 -9.72 -46.35
CA PRO A 372 6.48 -9.88 -44.91
C PRO A 372 6.30 -8.52 -44.23
N ASP A 373 5.47 -8.47 -43.18
CA ASP A 373 5.37 -7.28 -42.32
C ASP A 373 6.48 -7.31 -41.25
N GLU A 374 7.72 -7.15 -41.72
CA GLU A 374 8.94 -7.22 -40.92
C GLU A 374 9.78 -5.95 -41.07
N GLU A 375 10.64 -5.72 -40.09
CA GLU A 375 11.59 -4.61 -40.12
C GLU A 375 12.93 -5.05 -40.69
N PHE A 376 13.41 -4.35 -41.73
CA PHE A 376 14.73 -4.58 -42.32
C PHE A 376 15.70 -3.43 -41.99
N PHE A 377 16.60 -3.62 -41.02
CA PHE A 377 17.64 -2.63 -40.68
C PHE A 377 18.80 -2.66 -41.68
N GLY A 378 18.58 -2.12 -42.87
CA GLY A 378 19.61 -2.05 -43.91
C GLY A 378 19.17 -1.25 -45.13
N PRO A 379 20.06 -1.09 -46.13
CA PRO A 379 19.81 -0.25 -47.30
C PRO A 379 18.98 -1.00 -48.36
N LEU A 380 17.86 -1.60 -47.96
CA LEU A 380 16.96 -2.39 -48.82
C LEU A 380 15.56 -1.74 -48.85
N LEU A 381 15.18 -1.20 -50.01
CA LEU A 381 13.92 -0.49 -50.23
C LEU A 381 12.95 -1.33 -51.07
N GLN A 382 11.70 -1.46 -50.62
CA GLN A 382 10.62 -2.08 -51.37
C GLN A 382 9.80 -1.01 -52.10
N VAL A 383 9.70 -1.09 -53.42
CA VAL A 383 8.78 -0.26 -54.23
C VAL A 383 7.44 -0.98 -54.37
N ILE A 384 6.35 -0.24 -54.23
CA ILE A 384 4.97 -0.74 -54.37
C ILE A 384 4.19 0.24 -55.25
N ARG A 385 3.59 -0.26 -56.33
CA ARG A 385 2.80 0.56 -57.26
C ARG A 385 1.34 0.66 -56.81
N TYR A 386 0.76 1.86 -56.83
CA TYR A 386 -0.65 2.11 -56.48
C TYR A 386 -1.40 2.80 -57.64
N ALA A 387 -2.71 2.57 -57.74
CA ALA A 387 -3.58 3.12 -58.78
C ALA A 387 -4.11 4.52 -58.42
N ASP A 388 -4.55 4.70 -57.17
CA ASP A 388 -5.04 5.96 -56.65
C ASP A 388 -4.58 6.19 -55.20
N PHE A 389 -4.80 7.41 -54.69
CA PHE A 389 -4.31 7.79 -53.37
C PHE A 389 -5.02 7.04 -52.23
N ASP A 390 -6.26 6.60 -52.43
CA ASP A 390 -7.00 5.81 -51.43
C ASP A 390 -6.32 4.44 -51.26
N GLN A 391 -5.93 3.81 -52.37
CA GLN A 391 -5.13 2.60 -52.36
C GLN A 391 -3.74 2.84 -51.74
N ALA A 392 -3.11 4.00 -52.00
CA ALA A 392 -1.83 4.33 -51.39
C ALA A 392 -1.91 4.39 -49.86
N ILE A 393 -2.95 5.03 -49.30
CA ILE A 393 -3.20 5.08 -47.85
C ILE A 393 -3.47 3.67 -47.31
N ALA A 394 -4.30 2.89 -48.00
CA ALA A 394 -4.61 1.52 -47.59
C ALA A 394 -3.35 0.64 -47.50
N ILE A 395 -2.48 0.69 -48.52
CA ILE A 395 -1.20 -0.03 -48.51
C ILE A 395 -0.27 0.53 -47.42
N ALA A 396 -0.19 1.86 -47.26
CA ALA A 396 0.67 2.47 -46.25
C ALA A 396 0.32 1.96 -44.84
N ASN A 397 -0.98 1.86 -44.54
CA ASN A 397 -1.54 1.36 -43.29
C ASN A 397 -1.59 -0.18 -43.18
N ASP A 398 -1.24 -0.93 -44.22
CA ASP A 398 -1.16 -2.41 -44.21
C ASP A 398 0.13 -2.88 -43.51
N THR A 399 0.18 -2.62 -42.20
CA THR A 399 1.29 -3.00 -41.32
C THR A 399 0.83 -2.96 -39.85
N ARG A 400 1.42 -3.82 -39.01
CA ARG A 400 1.25 -3.80 -37.54
C ARG A 400 2.04 -2.69 -36.86
N PHE A 401 3.00 -2.09 -37.56
CA PHE A 401 3.88 -1.03 -37.06
C PHE A 401 3.24 0.35 -37.21
N GLY A 402 3.91 1.38 -36.69
CA GLY A 402 3.40 2.75 -36.74
C GLY A 402 4.41 3.80 -36.28
N LEU A 403 5.67 3.70 -36.69
CA LEU A 403 6.71 4.65 -36.29
C LEU A 403 6.70 5.92 -37.14
N ALA A 404 7.07 5.81 -38.42
CA ALA A 404 7.14 6.94 -39.33
C ALA A 404 6.35 6.70 -40.63
N GLY A 405 5.84 7.77 -41.22
CA GLY A 405 5.20 7.79 -42.51
C GLY A 405 5.31 9.16 -43.17
N GLY A 406 5.00 9.26 -44.45
CA GLY A 406 5.03 10.58 -45.10
C GLY A 406 4.60 10.59 -46.55
N VAL A 407 4.46 11.81 -47.07
CA VAL A 407 4.05 12.09 -48.44
C VAL A 407 5.03 13.07 -49.08
N LEU A 408 5.47 12.76 -50.30
CA LEU A 408 6.12 13.69 -51.21
C LEU A 408 5.10 14.06 -52.29
N SER A 409 4.54 15.27 -52.23
CA SER A 409 3.53 15.76 -53.15
C SER A 409 3.44 17.28 -53.12
N ASP A 410 3.13 17.90 -54.27
CA ASP A 410 2.85 19.33 -54.36
C ASP A 410 1.42 19.68 -53.88
N SER A 411 0.55 18.69 -53.67
CA SER A 411 -0.79 18.88 -53.11
C SER A 411 -0.78 18.80 -51.59
N ARG A 412 -1.18 19.91 -50.96
CA ARG A 412 -1.41 19.98 -49.51
C ARG A 412 -2.57 19.09 -49.10
N GLU A 413 -3.60 19.01 -49.93
CA GLU A 413 -4.82 18.24 -49.67
C GLU A 413 -4.49 16.75 -49.52
N LEU A 414 -3.60 16.21 -50.36
CA LEU A 414 -3.14 14.82 -50.23
C LEU A 414 -2.36 14.59 -48.92
N TYR A 415 -1.53 15.54 -48.52
CA TYR A 415 -0.84 15.46 -47.22
C TYR A 415 -1.83 15.53 -46.05
N ASP A 416 -2.77 16.48 -46.03
CA ASP A 416 -3.72 16.62 -44.93
C ASP A 416 -4.61 15.38 -44.79
N ARG A 417 -4.98 14.76 -45.92
CA ARG A 417 -5.66 13.46 -45.94
C ARG A 417 -4.79 12.35 -45.34
N TYR A 418 -3.54 12.21 -45.79
CA TYR A 418 -2.63 11.21 -45.24
C TYR A 418 -2.33 11.45 -43.75
N TRP A 419 -2.15 12.70 -43.33
CA TRP A 419 -1.91 13.05 -41.93
C TRP A 419 -3.07 12.60 -41.04
N LEU A 420 -4.31 12.75 -41.51
CA LEU A 420 -5.50 12.33 -40.79
C LEU A 420 -5.68 10.79 -40.77
N GLU A 421 -5.44 10.13 -41.91
CA GLU A 421 -5.79 8.71 -42.11
C GLU A 421 -4.64 7.74 -41.80
N SER A 422 -3.39 8.20 -41.79
CA SER A 422 -2.23 7.36 -41.49
C SER A 422 -2.10 7.03 -40.01
N ARG A 423 -1.53 5.86 -39.71
CA ARG A 423 -1.31 5.37 -38.35
C ARG A 423 0.19 5.33 -38.01
N ALA A 424 0.81 6.50 -37.89
CA ALA A 424 2.22 6.63 -37.54
C ALA A 424 2.49 7.77 -36.54
N GLY A 425 3.55 7.63 -35.74
CA GLY A 425 3.95 8.63 -34.74
C GLY A 425 4.68 9.85 -35.29
N VAL A 426 5.39 9.72 -36.41
CA VAL A 426 6.08 10.80 -37.12
C VAL A 426 5.58 10.85 -38.56
N VAL A 427 4.90 11.93 -38.94
CA VAL A 427 4.30 12.09 -40.28
C VAL A 427 4.85 13.32 -40.98
N ASN A 428 5.66 13.11 -42.02
CA ASN A 428 6.36 14.18 -42.73
C ASN A 428 5.72 14.50 -44.09
N TRP A 429 5.78 15.77 -44.50
CA TRP A 429 5.43 16.24 -45.85
C TRP A 429 6.66 16.87 -46.52
N ASN A 430 6.97 16.47 -47.75
CA ASN A 430 8.05 17.03 -48.57
C ASN A 430 9.39 17.14 -47.81
N LYS A 431 9.65 16.15 -46.95
CA LYS A 431 10.89 15.97 -46.18
C LYS A 431 11.18 14.48 -46.05
N PRO A 432 12.45 14.09 -45.86
CA PRO A 432 12.79 12.70 -45.59
C PRO A 432 12.09 12.19 -44.33
N LEU A 433 11.73 10.90 -44.30
CA LEU A 433 11.19 10.25 -43.09
C LEU A 433 12.20 10.27 -41.93
N THR A 434 13.49 10.32 -42.26
CA THR A 434 14.60 10.38 -41.30
C THR A 434 14.79 11.75 -40.67
N GLY A 435 14.06 12.77 -41.13
CA GLY A 435 13.98 14.08 -40.50
C GLY A 435 13.02 14.06 -39.32
N ALA A 436 13.52 14.33 -38.12
CA ALA A 436 12.72 14.50 -36.93
C ALA A 436 13.25 15.68 -36.10
N SER A 437 12.33 16.42 -35.47
CA SER A 437 12.70 17.47 -34.52
C SER A 437 12.89 16.87 -33.13
N SER A 438 14.06 17.09 -32.53
CA SER A 438 14.31 16.72 -31.14
C SER A 438 13.43 17.47 -30.14
N ALA A 439 12.86 18.62 -30.56
CA ALA A 439 11.91 19.43 -29.78
C ALA A 439 10.44 19.00 -29.96
N ALA A 440 10.18 17.90 -30.67
CA ALA A 440 8.87 17.26 -30.77
C ALA A 440 8.89 15.87 -30.11
N PRO A 441 7.73 15.29 -29.78
CA PRO A 441 7.65 13.90 -29.37
C PRO A 441 8.15 12.97 -30.48
N PHE A 442 8.78 11.86 -30.09
CA PHE A 442 9.20 10.80 -31.01
C PHE A 442 8.81 9.46 -30.42
N GLY A 443 7.83 8.79 -31.00
CA GLY A 443 7.42 7.46 -30.57
C GLY A 443 6.35 6.88 -31.48
N GLY A 444 6.50 5.59 -31.81
CA GLY A 444 5.56 4.90 -32.68
C GLY A 444 4.35 4.32 -31.94
N ILE A 445 3.29 4.05 -32.70
CA ILE A 445 2.13 3.28 -32.26
C ILE A 445 2.18 1.84 -32.79
N GLY A 446 1.19 1.01 -32.44
CA GLY A 446 1.16 -0.39 -32.85
C GLY A 446 2.37 -1.15 -32.30
N ALA A 447 3.03 -1.94 -33.13
CA ALA A 447 4.23 -2.69 -32.75
C ALA A 447 5.51 -1.84 -32.65
N SER A 448 5.43 -0.53 -32.90
CA SER A 448 6.58 0.41 -32.86
C SER A 448 6.76 1.11 -31.51
N GLY A 449 5.81 0.99 -30.59
CA GLY A 449 5.97 1.54 -29.25
C GLY A 449 4.84 1.14 -28.32
N ASN A 450 4.88 1.64 -27.09
CA ASN A 450 3.86 1.37 -26.08
C ASN A 450 3.19 2.66 -25.55
N HIS A 451 3.04 3.66 -26.43
CA HIS A 451 2.45 4.96 -26.11
C HIS A 451 3.20 5.76 -25.02
N ARG A 452 4.52 5.58 -24.95
CA ARG A 452 5.43 6.34 -24.08
C ARG A 452 6.48 7.09 -24.91
N PRO A 453 6.06 7.99 -25.83
CA PRO A 453 6.96 8.60 -26.78
C PRO A 453 8.12 9.33 -26.09
N SER A 454 9.32 9.12 -26.61
CA SER A 454 10.54 9.76 -26.17
C SER A 454 10.72 11.16 -26.82
N ALA A 455 11.98 11.55 -27.01
CA ALA A 455 12.39 12.90 -27.39
C ALA A 455 11.83 13.98 -26.45
N TYR A 456 10.92 14.84 -26.90
CA TYR A 456 10.36 15.89 -26.05
C TYR A 456 9.46 15.33 -24.94
N TYR A 457 8.74 14.24 -25.19
CA TYR A 457 7.85 13.61 -24.18
C TYR A 457 8.58 12.58 -23.31
N ALA A 458 9.89 12.45 -23.45
CA ALA A 458 10.69 11.65 -22.52
C ALA A 458 10.52 12.08 -21.06
N ALA A 459 10.25 13.37 -20.82
CA ALA A 459 9.91 13.89 -19.51
C ALA A 459 8.74 13.12 -18.87
N ASP A 460 7.70 12.80 -19.65
CA ASP A 460 6.44 12.21 -19.20
C ASP A 460 6.61 10.80 -18.59
N TYR A 461 7.62 10.02 -19.02
CA TYR A 461 7.93 8.71 -18.43
C TYR A 461 9.11 8.73 -17.45
N CYS A 462 9.82 9.86 -17.34
CA CYS A 462 10.93 10.01 -16.40
C CYS A 462 10.48 10.48 -15.01
N ALA A 463 9.29 11.09 -14.90
CA ALA A 463 8.73 11.52 -13.64
C ALA A 463 7.20 11.33 -13.59
N TYR A 464 6.66 11.04 -12.42
CA TYR A 464 5.22 10.96 -12.19
C TYR A 464 4.68 12.23 -11.51
N PRO A 465 3.46 12.66 -11.85
CA PRO A 465 2.84 13.83 -11.24
C PRO A 465 2.42 13.55 -9.79
N VAL A 466 2.57 14.56 -8.94
CA VAL A 466 2.07 14.60 -7.57
C VAL A 466 1.28 15.89 -7.42
N ALA A 467 -0.03 15.75 -7.28
CA ALA A 467 -0.94 16.85 -7.01
C ALA A 467 -1.15 16.99 -5.50
N SER A 468 -0.97 18.19 -5.00
CA SER A 468 -1.18 18.58 -3.61
C SER A 468 -2.23 19.69 -3.52
N LEU A 469 -3.00 19.71 -2.44
CA LEU A 469 -3.68 20.90 -1.95
C LEU A 469 -2.91 21.37 -0.71
N GLU A 470 -2.25 22.51 -0.82
CA GLU A 470 -1.36 23.05 0.20
C GLU A 470 -2.02 24.27 0.83
N CYS A 471 -2.11 24.30 2.15
CA CYS A 471 -2.61 25.44 2.90
C CYS A 471 -1.60 25.74 4.01
N ASP A 472 -1.10 26.97 4.07
CA ASP A 472 -0.07 27.38 5.02
C ASP A 472 -0.52 27.27 6.48
N SER A 473 -1.83 27.35 6.69
CA SER A 473 -2.45 27.24 8.01
C SER A 473 -3.64 26.30 7.97
N LEU A 474 -3.63 25.27 8.81
CA LEU A 474 -4.80 24.44 9.04
C LEU A 474 -5.91 25.31 9.67
N ALA A 475 -6.92 25.65 8.87
CA ALA A 475 -8.05 26.48 9.29
C ALA A 475 -9.39 25.79 8.97
N LEU A 476 -10.44 26.20 9.70
CA LEU A 476 -11.79 25.77 9.41
C LEU A 476 -12.31 26.49 8.15
N PRO A 477 -12.98 25.79 7.21
CA PRO A 477 -13.55 26.44 6.04
C PRO A 477 -14.65 27.43 6.44
N ALA A 478 -14.72 28.58 5.77
CA ALA A 478 -15.61 29.70 6.12
C ALA A 478 -17.11 29.33 6.12
N SER A 479 -17.51 28.32 5.34
CA SER A 479 -18.84 27.72 5.38
C SER A 479 -18.70 26.21 5.39
N CYS A 480 -19.04 25.58 6.51
CA CYS A 480 -19.04 24.14 6.59
C CYS A 480 -20.32 23.56 6.02
N ARG A 481 -20.18 22.49 5.24
CA ARG A 481 -21.31 21.60 4.96
C ARG A 481 -21.80 21.02 6.29
N PRO A 482 -23.07 20.59 6.43
CA PRO A 482 -23.71 20.37 7.74
C PRO A 482 -23.06 19.30 8.66
N ALA A 483 -21.97 18.66 8.26
CA ALA A 483 -21.22 17.69 9.04
C ALA A 483 -19.70 18.01 9.19
N SER A 484 -19.19 19.13 8.63
CA SER A 484 -17.73 19.38 8.54
C SER A 484 -17.23 20.63 9.27
N CYS A 485 -18.05 21.26 10.13
CA CYS A 485 -17.56 22.29 11.05
C CYS A 485 -17.34 21.67 12.42
N CYS A 486 -16.09 21.31 12.69
CA CYS A 486 -15.57 21.43 14.05
C CYS A 486 -15.30 22.93 14.30
N GLU A 487 -16.36 23.75 14.36
CA GLU A 487 -16.27 24.95 15.17
C GLU A 487 -15.61 24.55 16.50
N GLY A 488 -14.74 25.40 17.04
CA GLY A 488 -14.22 25.31 18.40
C GLY A 488 -15.31 25.47 19.47
N LYS A 489 -16.41 24.73 19.33
CA LYS A 489 -17.18 24.19 20.44
C LYS A 489 -16.50 22.88 20.78
N THR A 490 -16.01 22.77 22.02
CA THR A 490 -15.79 21.48 22.67
C THR A 490 -16.85 20.48 22.20
N MET A 491 -16.48 19.54 21.33
CA MET A 491 -17.35 18.42 21.00
C MET A 491 -17.46 17.62 22.28
N ASN A 492 -18.60 17.75 22.95
CA ASN A 492 -18.82 17.05 24.19
C ASN A 492 -18.74 15.54 23.91
N ALA A 493 -17.70 14.90 24.42
CA ALA A 493 -17.54 13.47 24.45
C ALA A 493 -17.62 12.98 25.89
N TYR A 494 -18.15 11.77 26.06
CA TYR A 494 -18.51 11.24 27.36
C TYR A 494 -18.04 9.80 27.48
N GLU A 495 -17.58 9.42 28.66
CA GLU A 495 -17.62 8.01 29.05
C GLU A 495 -19.05 7.64 29.41
N VAL A 496 -19.60 6.68 28.66
CA VAL A 496 -20.90 6.08 28.92
C VAL A 496 -20.70 4.72 29.55
N ASN A 497 -21.42 4.48 30.64
CA ASN A 497 -21.33 3.26 31.43
C ASN A 497 -22.54 2.38 31.09
N PHE A 498 -22.31 1.27 30.41
CA PHE A 498 -23.35 0.30 30.12
C PHE A 498 -23.30 -0.81 31.14
N ASP A 499 -24.15 -0.71 32.14
CA ASP A 499 -24.19 -1.66 33.25
C ASP A 499 -25.01 -2.89 32.89
N GLY A 500 -24.51 -4.07 33.28
CA GLY A 500 -25.23 -5.32 33.11
C GLY A 500 -26.44 -5.39 34.03
N LEU A 501 -27.63 -5.57 33.46
CA LEU A 501 -28.79 -5.93 34.27
C LEU A 501 -28.60 -7.36 34.77
N VAL A 502 -28.64 -7.55 36.09
CA VAL A 502 -28.51 -8.89 36.69
C VAL A 502 -29.66 -9.78 36.19
N GLY A 503 -29.34 -10.98 35.70
CA GLY A 503 -30.32 -11.89 35.11
C GLY A 503 -31.29 -12.53 36.13
N PRO A 504 -32.46 -13.04 35.69
CA PRO A 504 -33.46 -13.64 36.59
C PRO A 504 -32.97 -14.91 37.30
N THR A 505 -31.96 -15.59 36.75
CA THR A 505 -31.36 -16.79 37.33
C THR A 505 -30.18 -16.51 38.28
N HIS A 506 -30.00 -15.28 38.78
CA HIS A 506 -28.86 -14.94 39.63
C HIS A 506 -28.67 -15.95 40.77
N ASN A 507 -27.52 -16.61 40.84
CA ASN A 507 -27.21 -17.65 41.83
C ASN A 507 -25.70 -17.72 42.09
N TYR A 508 -25.31 -18.40 43.17
CA TYR A 508 -23.91 -18.57 43.58
C TYR A 508 -23.29 -19.90 43.14
N SER A 509 -24.04 -20.76 42.47
CA SER A 509 -23.66 -22.15 42.16
C SER A 509 -22.73 -22.28 40.93
N GLY A 510 -22.53 -21.20 40.17
CA GLY A 510 -21.63 -21.13 39.02
C GLY A 510 -20.15 -21.18 39.42
N LEU A 511 -19.62 -22.38 39.69
CA LEU A 511 -18.25 -22.58 40.14
C LEU A 511 -17.22 -22.13 39.09
N SER A 512 -16.37 -21.17 39.47
CA SER A 512 -15.14 -20.83 38.77
C SER A 512 -13.96 -21.07 39.70
N PHE A 513 -13.05 -21.99 39.34
CA PHE A 513 -11.77 -22.14 40.03
C PHE A 513 -11.03 -20.78 40.06
N GLY A 514 -10.86 -20.22 41.26
CA GLY A 514 -10.27 -18.89 41.51
C GLY A 514 -11.25 -17.81 42.01
N ASN A 515 -12.57 -18.00 41.94
CA ASN A 515 -13.55 -17.06 42.52
C ASN A 515 -13.89 -17.45 43.97
N VAL A 516 -13.18 -16.82 44.93
CA VAL A 516 -13.30 -17.12 46.36
C VAL A 516 -14.70 -16.75 46.92
N ALA A 517 -15.33 -15.71 46.37
CA ALA A 517 -16.64 -15.22 46.85
C ALA A 517 -17.77 -16.20 46.50
N SER A 518 -17.87 -16.64 45.24
CA SER A 518 -18.89 -17.63 44.84
C SER A 518 -18.67 -18.98 45.53
N THR A 519 -17.41 -19.41 45.71
CA THR A 519 -17.10 -20.68 46.40
C THR A 519 -17.59 -20.68 47.85
N SER A 520 -17.45 -19.56 48.57
CA SER A 520 -17.89 -19.47 49.97
C SER A 520 -19.42 -19.35 50.13
N ASN A 521 -20.15 -18.96 49.07
CA ASN A 521 -21.61 -18.81 49.08
C ASN A 521 -22.35 -19.87 48.24
N VAL A 522 -21.66 -20.91 47.73
CA VAL A 522 -22.20 -21.87 46.75
C VAL A 522 -23.49 -22.59 47.19
N SER A 523 -23.66 -22.79 48.51
CA SER A 523 -24.82 -23.46 49.12
C SER A 523 -25.88 -22.48 49.65
N ALA A 524 -25.67 -21.17 49.52
CA ALA A 524 -26.61 -20.16 49.98
C ALA A 524 -27.69 -19.89 48.92
N ALA A 525 -28.91 -19.57 49.37
CA ALA A 525 -29.94 -19.06 48.48
C ALA A 525 -29.63 -17.59 48.10
N SER A 526 -29.74 -17.27 46.82
CA SER A 526 -29.62 -15.91 46.30
C SER A 526 -30.97 -15.20 46.24
N ASN A 527 -30.95 -13.88 46.06
CA ASN A 527 -32.13 -13.06 45.81
C ASN A 527 -31.96 -12.32 44.47
N PRO A 528 -32.39 -12.93 43.34
CA PRO A 528 -32.27 -12.32 42.01
C PRO A 528 -32.94 -10.95 41.91
N LYS A 529 -34.15 -10.81 42.46
CA LYS A 529 -34.90 -9.55 42.45
C LYS A 529 -34.12 -8.43 43.13
N LEU A 530 -33.58 -8.68 44.32
CA LEU A 530 -32.77 -7.70 45.05
C LEU A 530 -31.49 -7.37 44.30
N ALA A 531 -30.81 -8.37 43.71
CA ALA A 531 -29.59 -8.17 42.94
C ALA A 531 -29.82 -7.21 41.75
N ALA A 532 -30.90 -7.42 40.99
CA ALA A 532 -31.26 -6.53 39.89
C ALA A 532 -31.62 -5.12 40.37
N LYS A 533 -32.37 -4.98 41.48
CA LYS A 533 -32.72 -3.68 42.07
C LYS A 533 -31.50 -2.92 42.60
N GLN A 534 -30.54 -3.59 43.24
CA GLN A 534 -29.28 -2.99 43.67
C GLN A 534 -28.50 -2.40 42.48
N GLY A 535 -28.40 -3.16 41.39
CA GLY A 535 -27.78 -2.71 40.14
C GLY A 535 -28.49 -1.49 39.53
N LEU A 536 -29.81 -1.57 39.37
CA LEU A 536 -30.62 -0.45 38.83
C LEU A 536 -30.50 0.81 39.68
N GLN A 537 -30.50 0.68 41.01
CA GLN A 537 -30.36 1.81 41.93
C GLN A 537 -29.00 2.48 41.78
N LYS A 538 -27.91 1.71 41.61
CA LYS A 538 -26.57 2.25 41.34
C LYS A 538 -26.56 3.04 40.03
N MET A 539 -27.06 2.45 38.95
CA MET A 539 -27.14 3.10 37.63
C MET A 539 -27.92 4.42 37.73
N LYS A 540 -29.09 4.41 38.38
CA LYS A 540 -29.92 5.60 38.55
C LYS A 540 -29.24 6.68 39.39
N ALA A 541 -28.62 6.29 40.51
CA ALA A 541 -27.89 7.24 41.35
C ALA A 541 -26.72 7.90 40.61
N LEU A 542 -26.00 7.18 39.76
CA LEU A 542 -24.94 7.77 38.93
C LEU A 542 -25.50 8.63 37.80
N HIS A 543 -26.61 8.22 37.19
CA HIS A 543 -27.33 9.01 36.19
C HIS A 543 -27.77 10.37 36.76
N ASP A 544 -28.30 10.37 37.99
CA ASP A 544 -28.80 11.57 38.67
C ASP A 544 -27.67 12.53 39.07
N LEU A 545 -26.44 12.05 39.15
CA LEU A 545 -25.22 12.88 39.32
C LEU A 545 -24.70 13.45 37.99
N GLY A 546 -25.35 13.12 36.88
CA GLY A 546 -24.98 13.59 35.54
C GLY A 546 -24.06 12.66 34.76
N PHE A 547 -23.69 11.49 35.28
CA PHE A 547 -22.92 10.50 34.53
C PHE A 547 -23.80 9.82 33.47
N LYS A 548 -23.25 9.55 32.28
CA LYS A 548 -23.98 8.84 31.24
C LYS A 548 -24.05 7.35 31.57
N GLN A 549 -25.25 6.81 31.60
CA GLN A 549 -25.56 5.44 32.02
C GLN A 549 -26.45 4.78 30.97
N GLY A 550 -26.25 3.49 30.75
CA GLY A 550 -27.07 2.64 29.90
C GLY A 550 -27.16 1.23 30.47
N VAL A 551 -28.01 0.41 29.88
CA VAL A 551 -28.31 -0.94 30.35
C VAL A 551 -27.93 -1.96 29.27
N LEU A 552 -27.18 -2.98 29.68
CA LEU A 552 -26.84 -4.14 28.85
C LEU A 552 -27.68 -5.33 29.29
N ALA A 553 -28.37 -5.96 28.34
CA ALA A 553 -29.29 -7.05 28.62
C ALA A 553 -28.54 -8.32 29.10
N PRO A 554 -29.11 -9.10 30.05
CA PRO A 554 -28.48 -10.32 30.56
C PRO A 554 -28.50 -11.46 29.53
N GLN A 555 -27.78 -12.54 29.84
CA GLN A 555 -27.76 -13.75 29.01
C GLN A 555 -28.98 -14.64 29.27
N GLU A 556 -29.38 -15.44 28.28
CA GLU A 556 -30.30 -16.56 28.48
C GLU A 556 -29.64 -17.62 29.37
N ARG A 557 -30.30 -17.97 30.47
CA ARG A 557 -29.85 -18.98 31.42
C ARG A 557 -31.06 -19.80 31.89
N PRO A 558 -30.92 -21.13 32.08
CA PRO A 558 -29.79 -21.96 31.66
C PRO A 558 -29.60 -21.95 30.13
N ASP A 559 -28.35 -22.02 29.67
CA ASP A 559 -28.04 -22.18 28.24
C ASP A 559 -28.29 -23.64 27.79
N VAL A 560 -29.52 -23.89 27.35
CA VAL A 560 -29.96 -25.21 26.89
C VAL A 560 -29.24 -25.62 25.59
N ALA A 561 -28.87 -24.68 24.73
CA ALA A 561 -28.18 -24.99 23.48
C ALA A 561 -26.80 -25.59 23.76
N SER A 562 -26.07 -25.04 24.74
CA SER A 562 -24.80 -25.58 25.19
C SER A 562 -24.96 -26.95 25.86
N LEU A 563 -26.00 -27.17 26.67
CA LEU A 563 -26.31 -28.50 27.22
C LEU A 563 -26.56 -29.53 26.10
N ARG A 564 -27.32 -29.16 25.07
CA ARG A 564 -27.56 -30.03 23.91
C ARG A 564 -26.27 -30.39 23.18
N ARG A 565 -25.36 -29.42 23.00
CA ARG A 565 -24.03 -29.66 22.40
C ARG A 565 -23.17 -30.62 23.22
N LEU A 566 -23.41 -30.73 24.52
CA LEU A 566 -22.76 -31.69 25.41
C LEU A 566 -23.44 -33.06 25.45
N GLY A 567 -24.48 -33.28 24.64
CA GLY A 567 -25.10 -34.61 24.45
C GLY A 567 -26.41 -34.81 25.22
N PHE A 568 -26.93 -33.80 25.92
CA PHE A 568 -28.25 -33.87 26.54
C PHE A 568 -29.34 -33.69 25.47
N GLY A 569 -30.09 -34.75 25.17
CA GLY A 569 -31.17 -34.77 24.17
C GLY A 569 -32.57 -34.82 24.79
N GLY A 570 -33.58 -34.46 23.99
CA GLY A 570 -35.00 -34.40 24.39
C GLY A 570 -35.61 -33.00 24.20
N SER A 571 -36.78 -32.76 24.78
CA SER A 571 -37.37 -31.44 25.02
C SER A 571 -36.51 -30.62 26.00
N ASP A 572 -36.70 -29.30 26.07
CA ASP A 572 -35.90 -28.45 26.95
C ASP A 572 -36.00 -28.85 28.44
N ALA A 573 -37.18 -29.30 28.87
CA ALA A 573 -37.39 -29.83 30.22
C ALA A 573 -36.61 -31.13 30.47
N GLU A 574 -36.60 -32.04 29.49
CA GLU A 574 -35.81 -33.28 29.58
C GLU A 574 -34.31 -33.00 29.60
N VAL A 575 -33.84 -32.02 28.81
CA VAL A 575 -32.44 -31.60 28.81
C VAL A 575 -32.00 -31.09 30.19
N ILE A 576 -32.79 -30.20 30.81
CA ILE A 576 -32.49 -29.68 32.15
C ILE A 576 -32.54 -30.79 33.20
N ALA A 577 -33.59 -31.61 33.21
CA ALA A 577 -33.76 -32.68 34.19
C ALA A 577 -32.62 -33.72 34.10
N ARG A 578 -32.18 -34.06 32.88
CA ARG A 578 -31.04 -34.96 32.66
C ARG A 578 -29.74 -34.32 33.10
N ALA A 579 -29.48 -33.06 32.75
CA ALA A 579 -28.29 -32.34 33.19
C ALA A 579 -28.24 -32.24 34.73
N ALA A 580 -29.35 -31.96 35.40
CA ALA A 580 -29.45 -31.92 36.86
C ALA A 580 -29.08 -33.27 37.51
N LYS A 581 -29.54 -34.37 36.93
CA LYS A 581 -29.32 -35.72 37.45
C LYS A 581 -27.94 -36.28 37.12
N GLU A 582 -27.50 -36.13 35.87
CA GLU A 582 -26.30 -36.76 35.33
C GLU A 582 -25.05 -35.89 35.54
N ALA A 583 -25.18 -34.56 35.51
CA ALA A 583 -24.07 -33.62 35.59
C ALA A 583 -24.46 -32.26 36.23
N PRO A 584 -24.82 -32.25 37.54
CA PRO A 584 -25.33 -31.04 38.21
C PRO A 584 -24.36 -29.85 38.17
N THR A 585 -23.05 -30.10 38.14
CA THR A 585 -22.02 -29.06 38.00
C THR A 585 -22.04 -28.40 36.62
N ILE A 586 -22.34 -29.15 35.56
CA ILE A 586 -22.49 -28.61 34.20
C ILE A 586 -23.76 -27.76 34.10
N LEU A 587 -24.86 -28.21 34.71
CA LEU A 587 -26.09 -27.42 34.78
C LEU A 587 -25.86 -26.10 35.54
N ALA A 588 -25.19 -26.15 36.69
CA ALA A 588 -24.86 -24.95 37.45
C ALA A 588 -23.99 -23.97 36.64
N ALA A 589 -23.01 -24.48 35.88
CA ALA A 589 -22.20 -23.68 34.97
C ALA A 589 -23.03 -23.07 33.82
N ALA A 590 -23.93 -23.84 33.22
CA ALA A 590 -24.84 -23.35 32.17
C ALA A 590 -25.84 -22.30 32.69
N THR A 591 -26.07 -22.24 34.00
CA THR A 591 -26.98 -21.30 34.70
C THR A 591 -26.24 -20.19 35.44
N SER A 592 -24.91 -20.07 35.24
CA SER A 592 -24.08 -19.11 35.97
C SER A 592 -24.54 -17.66 35.81
N ALA A 593 -24.45 -16.90 36.91
CA ALA A 593 -24.74 -15.47 36.94
C ALA A 593 -23.54 -14.56 36.62
N SER A 594 -22.39 -15.13 36.25
CA SER A 594 -21.16 -14.42 35.88
C SER A 594 -21.30 -13.42 34.73
N CYS A 595 -22.33 -13.59 33.89
CA CYS A 595 -22.58 -12.70 32.76
C CYS A 595 -22.94 -11.25 33.18
N MET A 596 -23.24 -11.03 34.47
CA MET A 596 -23.41 -9.68 35.01
C MET A 596 -22.10 -8.87 35.01
N TRP A 597 -20.93 -9.51 34.88
CA TRP A 597 -19.63 -8.86 34.78
C TRP A 597 -19.38 -8.31 33.37
N THR A 598 -20.06 -7.23 33.03
CA THR A 598 -20.02 -6.64 31.68
C THR A 598 -18.72 -5.94 31.33
N ALA A 599 -17.83 -5.68 32.29
CA ALA A 599 -16.46 -5.30 31.98
C ALA A 599 -15.76 -6.33 31.07
N ASN A 600 -16.17 -7.60 31.15
CA ASN A 600 -15.67 -8.65 30.28
C ASN A 600 -16.50 -8.88 29.01
N ALA A 601 -17.56 -8.11 28.76
CA ALA A 601 -18.44 -8.35 27.62
C ALA A 601 -17.68 -8.14 26.30
N ALA A 602 -16.87 -7.09 26.22
CA ALA A 602 -16.08 -6.76 25.05
C ALA A 602 -14.89 -5.87 25.42
N THR A 603 -13.87 -5.85 24.55
CA THR A 603 -12.92 -4.74 24.49
C THR A 603 -13.47 -3.66 23.56
N VAL A 604 -13.31 -2.38 23.93
CA VAL A 604 -13.88 -1.24 23.22
C VAL A 604 -12.81 -0.21 22.92
N SER A 605 -12.73 0.23 21.65
CA SER A 605 -11.85 1.33 21.23
C SER A 605 -12.66 2.48 20.64
N PRO A 606 -12.52 3.72 21.14
CA PRO A 606 -13.26 4.86 20.62
C PRO A 606 -12.81 5.29 19.23
N SER A 607 -13.70 5.96 18.50
CA SER A 607 -13.45 6.53 17.17
C SER A 607 -12.22 7.43 17.10
N ALA A 608 -11.91 8.14 18.19
CA ALA A 608 -10.75 9.02 18.28
C ALA A 608 -9.40 8.26 18.22
N ASP A 609 -9.39 6.95 18.46
CA ASP A 609 -8.17 6.14 18.52
C ASP A 609 -8.01 5.19 17.31
N THR A 610 -9.10 4.95 16.59
CA THR A 610 -9.21 3.96 15.52
C THR A 610 -8.95 4.58 14.15
N ALA A 611 -8.29 3.85 13.26
CA ALA A 611 -7.89 4.38 11.95
C ALA A 611 -9.05 4.78 11.02
N ASP A 612 -10.24 4.19 11.19
CA ASP A 612 -11.42 4.47 10.34
C ASP A 612 -12.43 5.43 10.98
N GLY A 613 -12.13 5.92 12.20
CA GLY A 613 -12.99 6.87 12.92
C GLY A 613 -14.29 6.28 13.47
N ARG A 614 -14.40 4.95 13.66
CA ARG A 614 -15.57 4.29 14.26
C ARG A 614 -15.28 3.77 15.66
N VAL A 615 -16.30 3.61 16.50
CA VAL A 615 -16.12 2.93 17.79
C VAL A 615 -16.16 1.42 17.55
N HIS A 616 -15.08 0.73 17.91
CA HIS A 616 -14.92 -0.70 17.70
C HIS A 616 -15.21 -1.50 18.96
N PHE A 617 -15.87 -2.64 18.77
CA PHE A 617 -16.15 -3.62 19.82
C PHE A 617 -15.67 -5.00 19.36
N THR A 618 -14.90 -5.68 20.21
CA THR A 618 -14.62 -7.12 20.06
C THR A 618 -15.17 -7.85 21.27
N PRO A 619 -16.24 -8.66 21.14
CA PRO A 619 -16.75 -9.48 22.23
C PRO A 619 -15.67 -10.42 22.75
N ALA A 620 -15.48 -10.48 24.06
CA ALA A 620 -14.46 -11.33 24.66
C ALA A 620 -14.86 -12.81 24.51
N ASN A 621 -13.92 -13.68 24.19
CA ASN A 621 -14.22 -15.11 24.01
C ASN A 621 -14.33 -15.88 25.34
N LEU A 622 -13.76 -15.35 26.43
CA LEU A 622 -13.88 -15.88 27.79
C LEU A 622 -13.57 -17.38 27.88
N ASN A 623 -12.66 -17.86 27.03
CA ASN A 623 -12.49 -19.28 26.74
C ASN A 623 -11.91 -20.09 27.92
N ASN A 624 -11.37 -19.42 28.94
CA ASN A 624 -10.76 -20.08 30.10
C ASN A 624 -11.81 -20.73 31.01
N LYS A 625 -13.06 -20.25 30.99
CA LYS A 625 -14.14 -20.77 31.84
C LYS A 625 -15.39 -21.11 31.02
N PHE A 626 -15.81 -22.37 31.05
CA PHE A 626 -16.95 -22.87 30.27
C PHE A 626 -18.23 -22.04 30.44
N HIS A 627 -18.58 -21.66 31.68
CA HIS A 627 -19.79 -20.88 31.94
C HIS A 627 -19.79 -19.51 31.25
N ARG A 628 -18.60 -18.96 30.94
CA ARG A 628 -18.44 -17.68 30.24
C ARG A 628 -18.16 -17.83 28.75
N SER A 629 -17.48 -18.89 28.33
CA SER A 629 -17.09 -19.11 26.94
C SER A 629 -18.28 -19.26 25.98
N ILE A 630 -19.50 -19.36 26.52
CA ILE A 630 -20.77 -19.49 25.80
C ILE A 630 -21.52 -18.15 25.66
N GLU A 631 -21.00 -17.06 26.24
CA GLU A 631 -21.68 -15.75 26.29
C GLU A 631 -21.49 -14.93 25.00
N HIS A 632 -20.31 -15.03 24.38
CA HIS A 632 -19.88 -14.13 23.29
C HIS A 632 -20.82 -14.08 22.07
N PRO A 633 -21.51 -15.16 21.62
CA PRO A 633 -22.41 -15.07 20.47
C PRO A 633 -23.61 -14.16 20.71
N THR A 634 -24.20 -14.25 21.90
CA THR A 634 -25.34 -13.41 22.30
C THR A 634 -24.87 -12.01 22.63
N THR A 635 -23.74 -11.85 23.33
CA THR A 635 -23.14 -10.53 23.59
C THR A 635 -22.94 -9.75 22.30
N ARG A 636 -22.44 -10.41 21.25
CA ARG A 636 -22.28 -9.78 19.93
C ARG A 636 -23.61 -9.27 19.35
N ARG A 637 -24.67 -10.09 19.39
CA ARG A 637 -25.99 -9.69 18.88
C ARG A 637 -26.58 -8.52 19.67
N VAL A 638 -26.44 -8.54 20.99
CA VAL A 638 -26.83 -7.43 21.87
C VAL A 638 -26.07 -6.15 21.53
N LEU A 639 -24.74 -6.22 21.37
CA LEU A 639 -23.93 -5.06 20.98
C LEU A 639 -24.33 -4.53 19.59
N ARG A 640 -24.57 -5.38 18.59
CA ARG A 640 -25.04 -4.95 17.26
C ARG A 640 -26.42 -4.28 17.33
N ALA A 641 -27.30 -4.75 18.20
CA ALA A 641 -28.62 -4.13 18.40
C ALA A 641 -28.52 -2.77 19.13
N MET A 642 -27.58 -2.62 20.06
CA MET A 642 -27.34 -1.37 20.79
C MET A 642 -26.63 -0.31 19.94
N PHE A 643 -25.71 -0.74 19.08
CA PHE A 643 -24.81 0.09 18.27
C PHE A 643 -24.98 -0.21 16.77
N ALA A 644 -26.20 -0.05 16.27
CA ALA A 644 -26.60 -0.53 14.94
C ALA A 644 -26.12 0.33 13.76
N ASP A 645 -25.71 1.59 14.00
CA ASP A 645 -25.21 2.48 12.95
C ASP A 645 -23.79 2.06 12.51
N GLU A 646 -23.70 1.25 11.44
CA GLU A 646 -22.44 0.72 10.92
C GLU A 646 -21.47 1.80 10.37
N THR A 647 -21.96 3.04 10.18
CA THR A 647 -21.11 4.19 9.82
C THR A 647 -20.33 4.74 11.01
N ARG A 648 -20.75 4.42 12.23
CA ARG A 648 -20.16 4.89 13.50
C ARG A 648 -19.61 3.77 14.37
N PHE A 649 -20.14 2.57 14.21
CA PHE A 649 -19.85 1.44 15.08
C PHE A 649 -19.39 0.23 14.27
N ALA A 650 -18.42 -0.51 14.80
CA ALA A 650 -17.97 -1.77 14.23
C ALA A 650 -17.94 -2.84 15.32
N VAL A 651 -18.83 -3.83 15.22
CA VAL A 651 -18.90 -4.95 16.17
C VAL A 651 -18.34 -6.21 15.51
N HIS A 652 -17.13 -6.58 15.91
CA HIS A 652 -16.38 -7.71 15.39
C HIS A 652 -16.93 -9.06 15.90
N GLU A 653 -16.42 -10.15 15.33
CA GLU A 653 -16.54 -11.48 15.94
C GLU A 653 -15.60 -11.60 17.14
N ALA A 654 -15.92 -12.50 18.08
CA ALA A 654 -14.98 -12.85 19.14
C ALA A 654 -13.74 -13.54 18.56
N LEU A 655 -12.59 -13.36 19.23
CA LEU A 655 -11.37 -14.10 18.87
C LEU A 655 -11.59 -15.62 18.99
N PRO A 656 -10.82 -16.44 18.25
CA PRO A 656 -10.94 -17.90 18.32
C PRO A 656 -10.96 -18.41 19.76
N ALA A 657 -11.96 -19.22 20.12
CA ALA A 657 -12.15 -19.75 21.46
C ALA A 657 -11.11 -20.85 21.78
N GLN A 658 -9.84 -20.45 21.86
CA GLN A 658 -8.71 -21.30 22.17
C GLN A 658 -7.71 -20.59 23.09
N MET A 659 -7.09 -21.34 24.01
CA MET A 659 -6.26 -20.81 25.09
C MET A 659 -5.14 -19.84 24.67
N HIS A 660 -4.61 -19.96 23.44
CA HIS A 660 -3.57 -19.05 22.94
C HIS A 660 -4.10 -17.62 22.70
N PHE A 661 -5.42 -17.47 22.52
CA PHE A 661 -6.12 -16.20 22.33
C PHE A 661 -7.13 -15.96 23.46
N GLY A 662 -6.77 -16.29 24.70
CA GLY A 662 -7.61 -15.99 25.88
C GLY A 662 -7.86 -14.49 26.01
N ASP A 663 -9.13 -14.10 25.93
CA ASP A 663 -9.59 -12.71 25.97
C ASP A 663 -10.65 -12.54 27.06
N GLU A 664 -10.39 -11.62 27.99
CA GLU A 664 -11.26 -11.22 29.11
C GLU A 664 -11.87 -9.82 28.91
N GLY A 665 -11.70 -9.20 27.74
CA GLY A 665 -12.34 -7.93 27.42
C GLY A 665 -11.78 -6.73 28.20
N ALA A 666 -12.63 -5.73 28.43
CA ALA A 666 -12.27 -4.49 29.15
C ALA A 666 -11.89 -4.67 30.64
N ALA A 667 -12.02 -5.85 31.23
CA ALA A 667 -11.44 -6.14 32.54
C ALA A 667 -9.89 -6.15 32.51
N ASN A 668 -9.31 -6.37 31.33
CA ASN A 668 -7.88 -6.38 31.06
C ASN A 668 -7.45 -5.26 30.10
N HIS A 669 -8.30 -4.25 29.92
CA HIS A 669 -8.05 -3.10 29.06
C HIS A 669 -8.54 -1.80 29.72
N THR A 670 -7.77 -0.72 29.57
CA THR A 670 -8.14 0.61 30.04
C THR A 670 -7.65 1.64 29.04
N ARG A 671 -8.41 2.72 28.86
CA ARG A 671 -8.04 3.82 28.00
C ARG A 671 -7.64 5.03 28.82
N PHE A 672 -6.51 5.65 28.48
CA PHE A 672 -6.08 6.93 29.06
C PHE A 672 -6.18 8.06 28.04
N CYS A 673 -6.71 9.21 28.45
CA CYS A 673 -6.91 10.35 27.56
C CYS A 673 -7.02 11.67 28.34
N ALA A 674 -6.59 12.77 27.72
CA ALA A 674 -6.81 14.12 28.26
C ALA A 674 -8.30 14.50 28.27
N ASP A 675 -9.01 14.08 27.23
CA ASP A 675 -10.45 14.28 27.04
C ASP A 675 -11.01 13.09 26.25
N TYR A 676 -12.25 12.70 26.51
CA TYR A 676 -12.85 11.51 25.89
C TYR A 676 -12.99 11.62 24.36
N GLY A 677 -13.05 12.84 23.80
CA GLY A 677 -13.17 13.08 22.36
C GLY A 677 -11.83 13.21 21.65
N ARG A 678 -10.71 13.14 22.39
CA ARG A 678 -9.36 13.26 21.84
C ARG A 678 -8.66 11.90 21.77
N PRO A 679 -7.67 11.74 20.86
CA PRO A 679 -6.86 10.54 20.80
C PRO A 679 -6.20 10.22 22.15
N GLY A 680 -6.28 8.96 22.57
CA GLY A 680 -5.80 8.45 23.86
C GLY A 680 -4.74 7.36 23.69
N VAL A 681 -4.41 6.71 24.81
CA VAL A 681 -3.53 5.54 24.88
C VAL A 681 -4.35 4.36 25.40
N GLU A 682 -4.38 3.31 24.59
CA GLU A 682 -5.05 2.05 24.86
C GLU A 682 -4.08 1.12 25.62
N PHE A 683 -4.40 0.83 26.87
CA PHE A 683 -3.56 0.07 27.78
C PHE A 683 -4.12 -1.34 27.96
N PHE A 684 -3.42 -2.33 27.41
CA PHE A 684 -3.76 -3.74 27.50
C PHE A 684 -2.88 -4.44 28.52
N VAL A 685 -3.50 -5.22 29.41
CA VAL A 685 -2.81 -5.95 30.47
C VAL A 685 -2.99 -7.45 30.28
N PHE A 686 -1.91 -8.16 30.01
CA PHE A 686 -1.93 -9.61 29.82
C PHE A 686 -1.30 -10.33 31.01
N GLY A 687 -1.70 -11.58 31.27
CA GLY A 687 -1.11 -12.40 32.33
C GLY A 687 -0.03 -13.36 31.82
N ALA A 688 -0.09 -13.75 30.55
CA ALA A 688 0.88 -14.64 29.92
C ALA A 688 0.99 -14.39 28.40
N ALA A 689 2.15 -14.72 27.83
CA ALA A 689 2.30 -14.87 26.39
C ALA A 689 2.11 -16.35 26.00
N ALA A 690 1.35 -16.57 24.93
CA ALA A 690 0.99 -17.89 24.46
C ALA A 690 2.12 -18.53 23.65
N PHE A 691 2.81 -17.76 22.80
CA PHE A 691 3.88 -18.24 21.92
C PHE A 691 5.30 -17.83 22.35
N ASP A 692 5.43 -17.01 23.40
CA ASP A 692 6.72 -16.58 23.92
C ASP A 692 6.92 -17.05 25.37
N MET A 693 7.74 -18.08 25.52
CA MET A 693 8.03 -18.71 26.81
C MET A 693 8.97 -17.90 27.69
N ARG A 694 9.52 -16.77 27.20
CA ARG A 694 10.37 -15.88 28.00
C ARG A 694 9.57 -15.07 29.02
N TYR A 695 8.28 -14.88 28.78
CA TYR A 695 7.40 -14.21 29.74
C TYR A 695 7.11 -15.14 30.92
N PRO A 696 7.28 -14.67 32.17
CA PRO A 696 6.93 -15.46 33.34
C PRO A 696 5.42 -15.75 33.35
N LYS A 697 5.02 -16.84 34.00
CA LYS A 697 3.61 -17.27 34.08
C LYS A 697 3.25 -17.56 35.53
N PRO A 698 2.00 -17.31 35.95
CA PRO A 698 1.52 -17.68 37.28
C PRO A 698 1.57 -19.21 37.48
N ALA A 699 1.82 -19.65 38.71
CA ALA A 699 2.00 -21.06 39.07
C ALA A 699 0.72 -21.71 39.62
N LYS A 700 -0.15 -20.95 40.28
CA LYS A 700 -1.35 -21.43 40.98
C LYS A 700 -2.64 -21.20 40.20
N PHE A 701 -2.82 -20.00 39.63
CA PHE A 701 -4.03 -19.66 38.88
C PHE A 701 -3.71 -19.36 37.41
N PRO A 702 -4.56 -19.81 36.46
CA PRO A 702 -4.27 -19.57 35.05
C PRO A 702 -4.44 -18.09 34.69
N ALA A 703 -3.47 -17.54 33.95
CA ALA A 703 -3.63 -16.25 33.28
C ALA A 703 -4.77 -16.34 32.27
N ARG A 704 -5.68 -15.35 32.30
CA ARG A 704 -6.90 -15.36 31.48
C ARG A 704 -6.80 -14.52 30.20
N GLN A 705 -6.06 -13.42 30.25
CA GLN A 705 -5.72 -12.59 29.08
C GLN A 705 -4.35 -12.98 28.53
N THR A 706 -4.25 -13.22 27.22
CA THR A 706 -2.97 -13.41 26.53
C THR A 706 -2.49 -12.15 25.82
N LEU A 707 -1.17 -12.01 25.66
CA LEU A 707 -0.57 -10.93 24.87
C LEU A 707 -1.09 -10.96 23.42
N GLU A 708 -1.23 -12.16 22.87
CA GLU A 708 -1.70 -12.40 21.51
C GLU A 708 -3.14 -11.94 21.29
N ALA A 709 -4.02 -12.14 22.28
CA ALA A 709 -5.38 -11.63 22.25
C ALA A 709 -5.38 -10.10 22.23
N SER A 710 -4.62 -9.46 23.12
CA SER A 710 -4.49 -8.00 23.19
C SER A 710 -4.00 -7.40 21.87
N GLN A 711 -2.96 -8.00 21.27
CA GLN A 711 -2.43 -7.56 19.97
C GLN A 711 -3.41 -7.82 18.82
N ALA A 712 -4.17 -8.91 18.86
CA ALA A 712 -5.19 -9.21 17.85
C ALA A 712 -6.32 -8.18 17.89
N VAL A 713 -6.83 -7.84 19.07
CA VAL A 713 -7.84 -6.79 19.24
C VAL A 713 -7.32 -5.45 18.74
N ALA A 714 -6.09 -5.07 19.11
CA ALA A 714 -5.50 -3.81 18.64
C ALA A 714 -5.42 -3.72 17.11
N ARG A 715 -5.09 -4.83 16.43
CA ARG A 715 -5.13 -4.90 14.96
C ARG A 715 -6.54 -4.81 14.39
N LEU A 716 -7.51 -5.53 14.97
CA LEU A 716 -8.91 -5.49 14.52
C LEU A 716 -9.53 -4.10 14.67
N HIS A 717 -9.11 -3.34 15.68
CA HIS A 717 -9.57 -1.98 15.96
C HIS A 717 -8.77 -0.91 15.19
N GLY A 718 -7.75 -1.30 14.42
CA GLY A 718 -6.91 -0.35 13.66
C GLY A 718 -6.14 0.63 14.55
N LEU A 719 -5.75 0.21 15.75
CA LEU A 719 -5.02 1.06 16.70
C LEU A 719 -3.56 1.26 16.25
N SER A 720 -3.03 2.47 16.42
CA SER A 720 -1.64 2.76 16.10
C SER A 720 -0.68 2.33 17.21
N GLU A 721 0.52 1.91 16.84
CA GLU A 721 1.57 1.49 17.80
C GLU A 721 1.93 2.59 18.80
N ALA A 722 1.90 3.85 18.36
CA ALA A 722 2.12 5.02 19.21
C ALA A 722 1.00 5.25 20.24
N GLY A 723 -0.18 4.63 20.05
CA GLY A 723 -1.35 4.74 20.91
C GLY A 723 -1.65 3.52 21.76
N VAL A 724 -0.78 2.50 21.79
CA VAL A 724 -1.05 1.25 22.52
C VAL A 724 0.10 0.93 23.47
N VAL A 725 -0.21 0.47 24.68
CA VAL A 725 0.76 -0.10 25.64
C VAL A 725 0.33 -1.50 26.02
N TYR A 726 1.28 -2.44 26.03
CA TYR A 726 1.06 -3.81 26.50
C TYR A 726 1.87 -4.02 27.77
N ALA A 727 1.20 -4.26 28.90
CA ALA A 727 1.85 -4.57 30.17
C ALA A 727 1.54 -5.98 30.62
N GLN A 728 2.52 -6.62 31.26
CA GLN A 728 2.29 -7.89 31.92
C GLN A 728 1.85 -7.64 33.37
N GLN A 729 0.74 -8.25 33.79
CA GLN A 729 0.35 -8.28 35.20
C GLN A 729 1.34 -9.13 36.00
N ASP A 730 1.63 -8.73 37.23
CA ASP A 730 2.55 -9.46 38.11
C ASP A 730 2.05 -10.92 38.36
N PRO A 731 2.83 -11.96 38.00
CA PRO A 731 2.40 -13.36 38.14
C PRO A 731 2.08 -13.77 39.58
N ASP A 732 2.85 -13.28 40.56
CA ASP A 732 2.63 -13.59 41.99
C ASP A 732 1.30 -13.00 42.48
N THR A 733 0.93 -11.83 41.94
CA THR A 733 -0.35 -11.18 42.22
C THR A 733 -1.52 -11.94 41.59
N ILE A 734 -1.35 -12.52 40.39
CA ILE A 734 -2.34 -13.46 39.83
C ILE A 734 -2.49 -14.67 40.76
N ASP A 735 -1.39 -15.22 41.28
CA ASP A 735 -1.39 -16.35 42.23
C ASP A 735 -2.00 -16.02 43.60
N ALA A 736 -2.02 -14.73 43.96
CA ALA A 736 -2.75 -14.21 45.12
C ALA A 736 -4.28 -14.11 44.89
N GLY A 737 -4.77 -14.42 43.68
CA GLY A 737 -6.20 -14.45 43.35
C GLY A 737 -6.68 -13.27 42.49
N VAL A 738 -5.77 -12.45 41.97
CA VAL A 738 -6.08 -11.32 41.08
C VAL A 738 -6.08 -11.78 39.62
N PHE A 739 -7.14 -12.44 39.18
CA PHE A 739 -7.18 -13.06 37.85
C PHE A 739 -7.48 -12.10 36.68
N HIS A 740 -7.91 -10.87 36.95
CA HIS A 740 -8.09 -9.79 35.97
C HIS A 740 -7.41 -8.51 36.46
N ASN A 741 -7.05 -7.63 35.54
CA ASN A 741 -6.39 -6.36 35.90
C ASN A 741 -7.29 -5.45 36.76
N ASP A 742 -8.60 -5.43 36.49
CA ASP A 742 -9.60 -4.63 37.23
C ASP A 742 -9.83 -5.04 38.70
N VAL A 743 -9.06 -6.01 39.21
CA VAL A 743 -9.02 -6.41 40.63
C VAL A 743 -7.79 -5.80 41.34
N ILE A 744 -6.84 -5.22 40.60
CA ILE A 744 -5.60 -4.62 41.16
C ILE A 744 -5.27 -3.23 40.61
N SER A 745 -5.92 -2.81 39.54
CA SER A 745 -5.83 -1.44 39.04
C SER A 745 -7.13 -0.98 38.37
N VAL A 746 -7.40 0.31 38.43
CA VAL A 746 -8.49 0.97 37.70
C VAL A 746 -8.01 2.32 37.20
N GLY A 747 -8.30 2.64 35.95
CA GLY A 747 -7.98 3.95 35.38
C GLY A 747 -9.19 4.64 34.77
N ASN A 748 -9.13 5.96 34.71
CA ASN A 748 -10.09 6.79 33.99
C ASN A 748 -9.45 8.13 33.61
N GLY A 749 -9.70 8.62 32.40
CA GLY A 749 -9.09 9.85 31.90
C GLY A 749 -7.57 9.79 31.97
N GLU A 750 -6.95 10.68 32.74
CA GLU A 750 -5.49 10.74 32.88
C GLU A 750 -4.95 10.01 34.12
N VAL A 751 -5.83 9.38 34.92
CA VAL A 751 -5.48 8.83 36.23
C VAL A 751 -5.51 7.30 36.22
N LEU A 752 -4.46 6.69 36.78
CA LEU A 752 -4.41 5.26 37.11
C LEU A 752 -4.31 5.09 38.62
N PHE A 753 -5.27 4.39 39.22
CA PHE A 753 -5.23 3.95 40.62
C PHE A 753 -4.85 2.48 40.67
N HIS A 754 -3.68 2.13 41.20
CA HIS A 754 -3.14 0.77 41.15
C HIS A 754 -2.40 0.38 42.42
N HIS A 755 -2.31 -0.92 42.68
CA HIS A 755 -1.45 -1.44 43.74
C HIS A 755 0.03 -1.42 43.31
N GLN A 756 0.94 -1.31 44.27
CA GLN A 756 2.39 -1.39 44.05
C GLN A 756 2.85 -2.68 43.33
N GLN A 757 2.05 -3.74 43.41
CA GLN A 757 2.34 -5.04 42.79
C GLN A 757 1.40 -5.35 41.61
N ALA A 758 0.87 -4.33 40.92
CA ALA A 758 -0.06 -4.58 39.81
C ALA A 758 0.64 -5.17 38.58
N PHE A 759 1.79 -4.63 38.21
CA PHE A 759 2.47 -4.98 36.95
C PHE A 759 3.91 -5.47 37.18
N LEU A 760 4.32 -6.40 36.32
CA LEU A 760 5.73 -6.74 36.18
C LEU A 760 6.47 -5.55 35.56
N ASN A 761 7.59 -5.14 36.15
CA ASN A 761 8.35 -3.94 35.75
C ASN A 761 7.50 -2.66 35.76
N GLN A 762 6.71 -2.46 36.82
CA GLN A 762 5.73 -1.38 36.93
C GLN A 762 6.28 0.01 36.58
N ALA A 763 7.49 0.37 37.01
CA ALA A 763 8.08 1.67 36.68
C ALA A 763 8.16 1.90 35.17
N ASP A 764 8.66 0.93 34.40
CA ASP A 764 8.78 1.02 32.94
C ASP A 764 7.41 1.12 32.27
N VAL A 765 6.42 0.38 32.79
CA VAL A 765 5.03 0.43 32.31
C VAL A 765 4.44 1.83 32.50
N LEU A 766 4.58 2.40 33.71
CA LEU A 766 4.05 3.73 34.02
C LEU A 766 4.74 4.82 33.18
N ASP A 767 6.05 4.72 32.99
CA ASP A 767 6.82 5.64 32.15
C ASP A 767 6.41 5.56 30.68
N GLU A 768 6.14 4.35 30.17
CA GLU A 768 5.68 4.17 28.79
C GLU A 768 4.31 4.82 28.57
N ILE A 769 3.36 4.60 29.49
CA ILE A 769 2.03 5.22 29.46
C ILE A 769 2.17 6.75 29.51
N ALA A 770 2.96 7.26 30.47
CA ALA A 770 3.19 8.69 30.62
C ALA A 770 3.73 9.34 29.35
N ARG A 771 4.76 8.73 28.75
CA ARG A 771 5.39 9.21 27.52
C ARG A 771 4.42 9.19 26.34
N LYS A 772 3.69 8.09 26.13
CA LYS A 772 2.73 7.97 25.01
C LYS A 772 1.53 8.90 25.19
N LEU A 773 1.04 9.08 26.41
CA LEU A 773 -0.07 10.00 26.69
C LEU A 773 0.36 11.46 26.55
N ALA A 774 1.57 11.81 27.00
CA ALA A 774 2.15 13.14 26.82
C ALA A 774 2.30 13.51 25.34
N ALA A 775 2.74 12.55 24.50
CA ALA A 775 2.79 12.73 23.05
C ALA A 775 1.41 13.00 22.41
N ARG A 776 0.32 12.66 23.11
CA ARG A 776 -1.08 12.93 22.72
C ARG A 776 -1.71 14.10 23.48
N GLY A 777 -0.89 14.88 24.20
CA GLY A 777 -1.32 16.09 24.91
C GLY A 777 -2.02 15.85 26.24
N GLY A 778 -1.92 14.64 26.82
CA GLY A 778 -2.41 14.34 28.17
C GLY A 778 -1.30 14.33 29.23
N ARG A 779 -1.70 14.26 30.50
CA ARG A 779 -0.84 14.32 31.69
C ARG A 779 -1.12 13.15 32.62
N PHE A 780 -0.39 12.06 32.43
CA PHE A 780 -0.59 10.85 33.20
C PHE A 780 -0.31 11.06 34.70
N THR A 781 -1.22 10.58 35.54
CA THR A 781 -1.10 10.61 37.01
C THR A 781 -1.32 9.20 37.56
N ALA A 782 -0.27 8.58 38.08
CA ALA A 782 -0.37 7.29 38.77
C ALA A 782 -0.55 7.52 40.28
N ILE A 783 -1.60 6.95 40.86
CA ILE A 783 -1.81 6.84 42.30
C ILE A 783 -1.49 5.40 42.68
N GLU A 784 -0.30 5.19 43.25
CA GLU A 784 0.12 3.90 43.76
C GLU A 784 -0.41 3.70 45.20
N VAL A 785 -0.98 2.52 45.46
CA VAL A 785 -1.28 2.03 46.80
C VAL A 785 -0.10 1.20 47.30
N PRO A 786 0.66 1.68 48.30
CA PRO A 786 1.80 0.93 48.81
C PRO A 786 1.35 -0.35 49.51
N ARG A 787 2.09 -1.45 49.29
CA ARG A 787 1.83 -2.74 49.96
C ARG A 787 1.79 -2.62 51.50
N ALA A 788 2.56 -1.68 52.04
CA ALA A 788 2.64 -1.42 53.48
C ALA A 788 1.35 -0.81 54.05
N GLU A 789 0.55 -0.10 53.25
CA GLU A 789 -0.73 0.50 53.67
C GLU A 789 -1.90 -0.46 53.44
N VAL A 790 -1.97 -1.10 52.27
CA VAL A 790 -2.98 -2.11 51.93
C VAL A 790 -2.28 -3.28 51.24
N THR A 791 -2.42 -4.48 51.78
CA THR A 791 -1.87 -5.69 51.15
C THR A 791 -2.72 -6.16 49.97
N VAL A 792 -2.16 -7.00 49.08
CA VAL A 792 -2.92 -7.60 47.97
C VAL A 792 -4.13 -8.39 48.48
N GLU A 793 -3.98 -9.14 49.56
CA GLU A 793 -5.07 -9.92 50.16
C GLU A 793 -6.23 -9.02 50.64
N GLU A 794 -5.90 -7.91 51.30
CA GLU A 794 -6.90 -6.92 51.74
C GLU A 794 -7.57 -6.23 50.55
N ALA A 795 -6.81 -5.89 49.51
CA ALA A 795 -7.35 -5.30 48.28
C ALA A 795 -8.34 -6.25 47.58
N VAL A 796 -8.02 -7.54 47.49
CA VAL A 796 -8.90 -8.58 46.93
C VAL A 796 -10.15 -8.77 47.79
N LYS A 797 -9.99 -8.91 49.11
CA LYS A 797 -11.10 -9.15 50.04
C LYS A 797 -12.08 -7.97 50.11
N SER A 798 -11.56 -6.75 50.02
CA SER A 798 -12.37 -5.52 50.04
C SER A 798 -12.88 -5.09 48.67
N TYR A 799 -12.34 -5.68 47.59
CA TYR A 799 -12.60 -5.25 46.21
C TYR A 799 -12.23 -3.79 45.92
N LEU A 800 -11.17 -3.29 46.57
CA LEU A 800 -10.74 -1.88 46.48
C LEU A 800 -10.56 -1.41 45.02
N PHE A 801 -9.87 -2.19 44.19
CA PHE A 801 -9.62 -1.81 42.80
C PHE A 801 -10.74 -2.22 41.84
N ASN A 802 -11.67 -3.05 42.29
CA ASN A 802 -12.91 -3.31 41.54
C ASN A 802 -13.93 -2.18 41.71
N SER A 803 -13.42 -0.96 41.74
CA SER A 803 -14.13 0.28 41.98
C SER A 803 -14.28 1.08 40.70
N GLN A 804 -15.27 1.97 40.68
CA GLN A 804 -15.52 2.84 39.53
C GLN A 804 -14.83 4.17 39.72
N LEU A 805 -13.84 4.49 38.90
CA LEU A 805 -13.26 5.83 38.86
C LEU A 805 -14.02 6.68 37.83
N LEU A 806 -14.52 7.85 38.26
CA LEU A 806 -15.41 8.71 37.47
C LEU A 806 -14.98 10.18 37.53
N SER A 807 -14.82 10.82 36.37
CA SER A 807 -14.45 12.24 36.27
C SER A 807 -15.63 13.16 36.55
N LYS A 808 -15.55 13.98 37.59
CA LYS A 808 -16.55 15.01 37.92
C LYS A 808 -16.36 16.26 37.07
N PRO A 809 -17.42 17.07 36.87
CA PRO A 809 -17.28 18.44 36.38
C PRO A 809 -16.28 19.21 37.27
N GLY A 810 -15.22 19.78 36.67
CA GLY A 810 -14.16 20.49 37.39
C GLY A 810 -12.82 19.73 37.53
N GLY A 811 -12.71 18.52 36.97
CA GLY A 811 -11.43 17.80 36.81
C GLY A 811 -10.97 16.95 38.00
N LYS A 812 -11.74 16.93 39.10
CA LYS A 812 -11.59 15.96 40.20
C LYS A 812 -12.37 14.68 39.91
N MET A 813 -12.13 13.62 40.68
CA MET A 813 -12.70 12.29 40.45
C MET A 813 -13.41 11.74 41.68
N LEU A 814 -14.54 11.10 41.42
CA LEU A 814 -15.26 10.26 42.37
C LEU A 814 -14.79 8.81 42.20
N ILE A 815 -14.50 8.13 43.31
CA ILE A 815 -14.32 6.68 43.34
C ILE A 815 -15.54 6.02 43.97
N VAL A 816 -16.15 5.08 43.24
CA VAL A 816 -17.29 4.29 43.69
C VAL A 816 -16.80 2.92 44.16
N VAL A 817 -16.98 2.64 45.44
CA VAL A 817 -16.52 1.41 46.08
C VAL A 817 -17.69 0.60 46.65
N PRO A 818 -17.54 -0.71 46.85
CA PRO A 818 -18.53 -1.52 47.53
C PRO A 818 -18.46 -1.33 49.06
N GLU A 819 -19.51 -1.74 49.78
CA GLU A 819 -19.58 -1.65 51.26
C GLU A 819 -18.44 -2.42 51.96
N GLU A 820 -17.92 -3.47 51.32
CA GLU A 820 -16.78 -4.28 51.75
C GLU A 820 -15.49 -3.45 51.98
N CYS A 821 -15.31 -2.34 51.26
CA CYS A 821 -14.21 -1.40 51.52
C CYS A 821 -14.32 -0.74 52.88
N ARG A 822 -15.55 -0.46 53.36
CA ARG A 822 -15.79 0.15 54.67
C ARG A 822 -15.59 -0.86 55.81
N ASN A 823 -15.81 -2.15 55.53
CA ASN A 823 -15.62 -3.24 56.49
C ASN A 823 -14.13 -3.53 56.80
N SER A 824 -13.19 -3.00 56.00
CA SER A 824 -11.75 -3.11 56.23
C SER A 824 -11.19 -1.78 56.71
N GLU A 825 -10.75 -1.73 57.97
CA GLU A 825 -10.25 -0.50 58.61
C GLU A 825 -9.07 0.13 57.84
N ARG A 826 -8.13 -0.71 57.36
CA ARG A 826 -6.96 -0.25 56.60
C ARG A 826 -7.35 0.32 55.24
N VAL A 827 -8.23 -0.36 54.52
CA VAL A 827 -8.70 0.07 53.20
C VAL A 827 -9.53 1.36 53.33
N TRP A 828 -10.42 1.42 54.30
CA TRP A 828 -11.22 2.61 54.56
C TRP A 828 -10.35 3.79 54.99
N GLY A 829 -9.38 3.56 55.90
CA GLY A 829 -8.42 4.57 56.33
C GLY A 829 -7.60 5.12 55.15
N TYR A 830 -7.14 4.26 54.25
CA TYR A 830 -6.46 4.67 53.03
C TYR A 830 -7.37 5.50 52.11
N LEU A 831 -8.61 5.08 51.87
CA LEU A 831 -9.57 5.81 51.03
C LEU A 831 -9.91 7.21 51.59
N GLN A 832 -10.06 7.33 52.92
CA GLN A 832 -10.29 8.64 53.57
C GLN A 832 -9.06 9.54 53.44
N LYS A 833 -7.85 9.01 53.64
CA LYS A 833 -6.59 9.73 53.42
C LYS A 833 -6.44 10.17 51.95
N LEU A 834 -6.81 9.30 51.00
CA LEU A 834 -6.78 9.59 49.58
C LEU A 834 -7.70 10.75 49.23
N ALA A 835 -8.97 10.72 49.68
CA ALA A 835 -9.93 11.80 49.47
C ALA A 835 -9.48 13.14 50.08
N ALA A 836 -8.76 13.10 51.21
CA ALA A 836 -8.23 14.28 51.89
C ALA A 836 -6.88 14.77 51.34
N SER A 837 -6.22 14.02 50.44
CA SER A 837 -4.83 14.29 50.00
C SER A 837 -4.66 15.52 49.10
N GLY A 838 -5.76 16.10 48.59
CA GLY A 838 -5.73 17.14 47.56
C GLY A 838 -5.42 16.63 46.14
N GLY A 839 -5.19 15.31 45.98
CA GLY A 839 -4.98 14.62 44.71
C GLY A 839 -6.21 14.61 43.77
N PRO A 840 -6.17 13.87 42.66
CA PRO A 840 -7.27 13.88 41.69
C PRO A 840 -8.55 13.21 42.22
N ILE A 841 -8.45 12.25 43.15
CA ILE A 841 -9.60 11.59 43.79
C ILE A 841 -9.91 12.33 45.09
N ASP A 842 -11.07 12.97 45.17
CA ASP A 842 -11.50 13.82 46.29
C ASP A 842 -12.81 13.36 46.94
N GLU A 843 -13.46 12.33 46.39
CA GLU A 843 -14.75 11.84 46.88
C GLU A 843 -14.79 10.31 46.79
N VAL A 844 -15.27 9.68 47.86
CA VAL A 844 -15.50 8.23 47.95
C VAL A 844 -16.99 8.00 48.16
N ARG A 845 -17.63 7.23 47.29
CA ARG A 845 -19.05 6.87 47.41
C ARG A 845 -19.23 5.37 47.51
N VAL A 846 -20.07 4.95 48.45
CA VAL A 846 -20.29 3.54 48.76
C VAL A 846 -21.67 3.12 48.27
N PHE A 847 -21.76 1.96 47.63
CA PHE A 847 -23.03 1.32 47.27
C PHE A 847 -23.13 -0.08 47.85
N ASP A 848 -24.33 -0.44 48.31
CA ASP A 848 -24.66 -1.81 48.69
C ASP A 848 -24.96 -2.64 47.43
N LEU A 849 -24.00 -3.47 47.06
CA LEU A 849 -24.09 -4.44 45.96
C LEU A 849 -23.97 -5.88 46.48
N LYS A 850 -24.37 -6.13 47.74
CA LYS A 850 -24.11 -7.40 48.45
C LYS A 850 -24.42 -8.64 47.62
N GLN A 851 -25.54 -8.67 46.90
CA GLN A 851 -25.90 -9.86 46.10
C GLN A 851 -24.91 -10.12 44.96
N SER A 852 -24.41 -9.07 44.30
CA SER A 852 -23.39 -9.18 43.26
C SER A 852 -22.02 -9.49 43.87
N MET A 853 -21.69 -8.88 45.01
CA MET A 853 -20.44 -9.10 45.74
C MET A 853 -20.28 -10.53 46.24
N GLN A 854 -21.35 -11.16 46.74
CA GLN A 854 -21.35 -12.57 47.14
C GLN A 854 -21.11 -13.53 45.97
N ASN A 855 -21.36 -13.08 44.74
CA ASN A 855 -21.01 -13.81 43.53
C ASN A 855 -19.64 -13.38 42.94
N GLY A 856 -19.05 -12.30 43.44
CA GLY A 856 -17.72 -11.80 43.08
C GLY A 856 -17.67 -10.64 42.09
N GLY A 857 -18.78 -9.92 41.85
CA GLY A 857 -18.81 -8.73 40.97
C GLY A 857 -18.94 -7.43 41.76
N GLY A 858 -17.88 -6.62 41.77
CA GLY A 858 -17.92 -5.26 42.34
C GLY A 858 -18.38 -4.18 41.35
N PRO A 859 -18.43 -2.91 41.78
CA PRO A 859 -18.95 -1.79 40.99
C PRO A 859 -18.34 -1.68 39.58
N ALA A 860 -17.04 -1.95 39.42
CA ALA A 860 -16.34 -1.87 38.15
C ALA A 860 -16.71 -2.99 37.18
N CYS A 861 -16.74 -4.25 37.67
CA CYS A 861 -17.05 -5.40 36.84
C CYS A 861 -18.45 -5.31 36.22
N LEU A 862 -19.38 -4.62 36.88
CA LEU A 862 -20.77 -4.52 36.43
C LEU A 862 -20.98 -3.57 35.24
N ARG A 863 -19.95 -2.88 34.75
CA ARG A 863 -20.08 -1.93 33.63
C ARG A 863 -19.12 -2.20 32.46
N LEU A 864 -19.63 -2.00 31.25
CA LEU A 864 -18.81 -1.82 30.06
C LEU A 864 -18.65 -0.31 29.81
N ARG A 865 -17.40 0.14 29.69
CA ARG A 865 -17.07 1.55 29.41
C ARG A 865 -17.01 1.77 27.92
N VAL A 866 -17.71 2.81 27.45
CA VAL A 866 -17.71 3.19 26.03
C VAL A 866 -17.56 4.71 25.96
N ALA A 867 -16.44 5.19 25.43
CA ALA A 867 -16.28 6.62 25.17
C ALA A 867 -16.94 6.97 23.84
N LEU A 868 -17.87 7.92 23.87
CA LEU A 868 -18.69 8.33 22.74
C LEU A 868 -18.67 9.84 22.60
N ASN A 869 -18.46 10.34 21.38
CA ASN A 869 -18.78 11.73 21.08
C ASN A 869 -20.31 11.93 21.02
N GLN A 870 -20.75 13.18 21.02
CA GLN A 870 -22.18 13.51 21.01
C GLN A 870 -22.97 12.86 19.86
N ALA A 871 -22.36 12.73 18.68
CA ALA A 871 -23.03 12.17 17.50
C ALA A 871 -23.13 10.64 17.58
N GLU A 872 -22.10 9.97 18.08
CA GLU A 872 -22.14 8.54 18.38
C GLU A 872 -23.13 8.22 19.48
N LEU A 873 -23.13 9.00 20.57
CA LEU A 873 -24.11 8.85 21.66
C LEU A 873 -25.54 8.98 21.15
N ALA A 874 -25.81 9.91 20.23
CA ALA A 874 -27.13 10.06 19.60
C ALA A 874 -27.51 8.89 18.68
N ALA A 875 -26.52 8.14 18.17
CA ALA A 875 -26.72 6.98 17.31
C ALA A 875 -26.84 5.65 18.09
N VAL A 876 -26.49 5.64 19.38
CA VAL A 876 -26.80 4.51 20.27
C VAL A 876 -28.31 4.35 20.35
N ASN A 877 -28.80 3.10 20.41
CA ASN A 877 -30.21 2.82 20.65
C ASN A 877 -30.70 3.59 21.91
N PRO A 878 -31.60 4.58 21.76
CA PRO A 878 -31.97 5.44 22.88
C PRO A 878 -32.74 4.69 23.97
N LYS A 879 -33.34 3.54 23.65
CA LYS A 879 -34.09 2.71 24.62
C LYS A 879 -33.20 1.96 25.61
N VAL A 880 -31.89 1.90 25.37
CA VAL A 880 -30.93 1.33 26.33
C VAL A 880 -30.28 2.38 27.23
N LEU A 881 -30.52 3.67 27.00
CA LEU A 881 -29.98 4.75 27.82
C LEU A 881 -30.86 4.99 29.05
N MET A 882 -30.22 5.16 30.22
CA MET A 882 -30.93 5.34 31.48
C MET A 882 -31.75 6.63 31.48
N SER A 883 -32.98 6.54 31.99
CA SER A 883 -33.92 7.65 32.21
C SER A 883 -34.88 7.27 33.33
N ASP A 884 -35.63 8.23 33.87
CA ASP A 884 -36.68 7.95 34.86
C ASP A 884 -37.71 6.93 34.34
N ALA A 885 -38.10 7.06 33.06
CA ALA A 885 -39.07 6.17 32.43
C ALA A 885 -38.52 4.74 32.27
N LEU A 886 -37.26 4.60 31.81
CA LEU A 886 -36.63 3.29 31.69
C LEU A 886 -36.41 2.65 33.07
N PHE A 887 -35.95 3.43 34.05
CA PHE A 887 -35.75 2.95 35.43
C PHE A 887 -37.05 2.42 36.04
N ALA A 888 -38.15 3.16 35.92
CA ALA A 888 -39.46 2.71 36.39
C ALA A 888 -39.93 1.45 35.66
N SER A 889 -39.77 1.41 34.33
CA SER A 889 -40.15 0.26 33.50
C SER A 889 -39.37 -1.00 33.88
N LEU A 890 -38.05 -0.90 34.05
CA LEU A 890 -37.20 -2.01 34.44
C LEU A 890 -37.48 -2.48 35.87
N ASN A 891 -37.73 -1.57 36.82
CA ASN A 891 -38.14 -1.99 38.18
C ASN A 891 -39.47 -2.74 38.17
N GLY A 892 -40.46 -2.24 37.43
CA GLY A 892 -41.75 -2.93 37.28
C GLY A 892 -41.60 -4.30 36.60
N TRP A 893 -40.72 -4.40 35.60
CA TRP A 893 -40.39 -5.66 34.94
C TRP A 893 -39.70 -6.66 35.90
N VAL A 894 -38.69 -6.22 36.66
CA VAL A 894 -38.06 -7.02 37.71
C VAL A 894 -39.10 -7.47 38.74
N ASP A 895 -40.04 -6.59 39.11
CA ASP A 895 -41.08 -6.93 40.08
C ASP A 895 -42.02 -8.04 39.64
N ARG A 896 -42.32 -8.12 38.34
CA ARG A 896 -43.15 -9.18 37.76
C ARG A 896 -42.41 -10.50 37.57
N HIS A 897 -41.15 -10.45 37.13
CA HIS A 897 -40.47 -11.63 36.58
C HIS A 897 -39.44 -12.28 37.49
N TYR A 898 -38.91 -11.56 38.49
CA TYR A 898 -37.80 -12.08 39.29
C TYR A 898 -38.29 -12.72 40.59
N ARG A 899 -37.75 -13.91 40.87
CA ARG A 899 -37.87 -14.57 42.18
C ARG A 899 -37.11 -13.76 43.24
N ASP A 900 -37.65 -13.73 44.46
CA ASP A 900 -37.03 -13.13 45.65
C ASP A 900 -36.11 -14.10 46.40
N ARG A 901 -36.19 -15.38 46.05
CA ARG A 901 -35.30 -16.44 46.55
C ARG A 901 -35.07 -17.48 45.45
N LEU A 902 -33.80 -17.84 45.24
CA LEU A 902 -33.41 -18.94 44.35
C LEU A 902 -32.35 -19.80 45.05
N ALA A 903 -32.68 -21.06 45.30
CA ALA A 903 -31.80 -22.06 45.90
C ALA A 903 -31.12 -22.92 44.80
N PRO A 904 -29.99 -23.59 45.10
CA PRO A 904 -29.31 -24.45 44.11
C PRO A 904 -30.20 -25.54 43.50
N GLU A 905 -31.17 -26.05 44.26
CA GLU A 905 -32.10 -27.10 43.80
C GLU A 905 -33.10 -26.56 42.75
N ASP A 906 -33.43 -25.27 42.82
CA ASP A 906 -34.35 -24.61 41.89
C ASP A 906 -33.76 -24.53 40.47
N LEU A 907 -32.44 -24.69 40.31
CA LEU A 907 -31.79 -24.72 38.99
C LEU A 907 -32.21 -25.93 38.14
N ALA A 908 -32.75 -26.99 38.78
CA ALA A 908 -33.25 -28.18 38.11
C ALA A 908 -34.71 -28.04 37.63
N ASP A 909 -35.40 -26.95 37.98
CA ASP A 909 -36.80 -26.69 37.61
C ASP A 909 -36.91 -26.17 36.16
N PRO A 910 -37.54 -26.91 35.23
CA PRO A 910 -37.74 -26.43 33.87
C PRO A 910 -38.62 -25.17 33.76
N GLN A 911 -39.49 -24.89 34.74
CA GLN A 911 -40.30 -23.67 34.73
C GLN A 911 -39.43 -22.42 34.85
N LEU A 912 -38.30 -22.50 35.55
CA LEU A 912 -37.35 -21.39 35.65
C LEU A 912 -36.87 -20.93 34.26
N LEU A 913 -36.61 -21.86 33.33
CA LEU A 913 -36.25 -21.52 31.96
C LEU A 913 -37.39 -20.77 31.24
N ILE A 914 -38.63 -21.22 31.39
CA ILE A 914 -39.80 -20.63 30.74
C ILE A 914 -40.03 -19.20 31.26
N GLU A 915 -40.00 -19.03 32.58
CA GLU A 915 -40.05 -17.72 33.25
C GLU A 915 -38.95 -16.79 32.72
N CYS A 916 -37.72 -17.29 32.64
CA CYS A 916 -36.58 -16.51 32.15
C CYS A 916 -36.75 -16.09 30.69
N ARG A 917 -37.16 -17.00 29.81
CA ARG A 917 -37.39 -16.67 28.39
C ARG A 917 -38.51 -15.65 28.23
N GLY A 918 -39.62 -15.81 28.95
CA GLY A 918 -40.72 -14.83 28.95
C GLY A 918 -40.25 -13.45 29.44
N ALA A 919 -39.47 -13.41 30.51
CA ALA A 919 -38.89 -12.17 31.02
C ALA A 919 -37.96 -11.52 29.98
N LEU A 920 -37.04 -12.28 29.39
CA LEU A 920 -36.06 -11.81 28.41
C LEU A 920 -36.73 -11.34 27.12
N ASP A 921 -37.79 -12.01 26.68
CA ASP A 921 -38.55 -11.60 25.50
C ASP A 921 -39.20 -10.23 25.71
N GLU A 922 -39.90 -10.03 26.83
CA GLU A 922 -40.46 -8.74 27.19
C GLU A 922 -39.36 -7.66 27.31
N LEU A 923 -38.20 -8.02 27.89
CA LEU A 923 -37.06 -7.11 28.03
C LEU A 923 -36.53 -6.63 26.68
N THR A 924 -36.43 -7.49 25.67
CA THR A 924 -35.99 -7.07 24.32
C THR A 924 -36.96 -6.09 23.68
N GLY A 925 -38.26 -6.18 24.00
CA GLY A 925 -39.27 -5.19 23.62
C GLY A 925 -39.07 -3.85 24.33
N ILE A 926 -38.84 -3.87 25.65
CA ILE A 926 -38.56 -2.68 26.48
C ILE A 926 -37.31 -1.95 25.95
N LEU A 927 -36.22 -2.69 25.72
CA LEU A 927 -34.93 -2.15 25.27
C LEU A 927 -34.84 -1.96 23.75
N GLY A 928 -35.83 -2.43 22.98
CA GLY A 928 -35.86 -2.35 21.52
C GLY A 928 -34.68 -3.04 20.82
N LEU A 929 -34.29 -4.24 21.29
CA LEU A 929 -33.13 -4.96 20.77
C LEU A 929 -33.44 -5.88 19.58
N GLY A 930 -34.71 -6.18 19.33
CA GLY A 930 -35.12 -7.24 18.41
C GLY A 930 -34.73 -8.63 18.93
N SER A 931 -34.66 -9.62 18.04
CA SER A 931 -34.31 -11.00 18.39
C SER A 931 -32.80 -11.15 18.60
N VAL A 932 -32.37 -11.25 19.86
CA VAL A 932 -30.94 -11.40 20.24
C VAL A 932 -30.63 -12.72 20.93
N TYR A 933 -31.64 -13.42 21.47
CA TYR A 933 -31.46 -14.72 22.11
C TYR A 933 -31.74 -15.87 21.16
N PRO A 934 -31.07 -17.04 21.32
CA PRO A 934 -31.33 -18.23 20.51
C PRO A 934 -32.81 -18.61 20.39
N PHE A 935 -33.58 -18.55 21.49
CA PHE A 935 -35.00 -18.90 21.47
C PHE A 935 -35.88 -17.93 20.66
N GLN A 936 -35.40 -16.72 20.39
CA GLN A 936 -36.12 -15.70 19.58
C GLN A 936 -35.75 -15.77 18.08
N LEU A 937 -34.69 -16.51 17.74
CA LEU A 937 -34.19 -16.66 16.38
C LEU A 937 -34.73 -17.93 15.70
N ALA A 938 -35.30 -18.84 16.49
CA ALA A 938 -35.74 -20.17 16.10
C ALA A 938 -37.10 -20.18 15.39
#